data_AF-A0A5J4VFY1-F1
#
_entry.id   AF-A0A5J4VFY1-F1
#
_cell.length_a   1.000
_cell.length_b   1.000
_cell.length_c   1.000
_cell.angle_alpha   90.00
_cell.angle_beta   90.00
_cell.angle_gamma   90.00
#
_symmetry.space_group_name_H-M   'P 1'
#
loop_
_entity.id
_entity.type
_entity.pdbx_description
1 polymer ?
#
loop_
_entity_poly.entity_id
_entity_poly.type
_entity_poly.pdbx_seq_one_letter_code
_entity_poly.pdbx_strand_id
1 'polypeptide(L)'
;MNSCKQSKIILKDGIFLQEQYEFSGSAIRAEPTGEDNSIDIEGVIFEGLGDEEYTKGGAIYVDMKEYNVELSLRRCIFINNKAEYGSNIFIIYSTPLLRIDRNSFISCTAIVSNSHEQDISICYSVSDKDEEIFIDERDLLHSSWQRQKSEDVVRFISNSDDEHQFDSTIECGSLANPCDSFTSLTHYLEQEPDSIIETIIFCTGTFLSPYIDLSLTRSNTINIVGCGIEQTEIIPQQNEQNILIEGKDGQNLIIERLSLKLSSESPLVGFVNIQGLESGLVLQEVKIEGYSDSTPSNTVLEPEYLFKVEGFALFKDAIIEHVYLKTGAILQVDGLKRQMNIEQMEWLGRLQPGFYSCLFNDITSNENGAAVIDTIEKYGLIYIEKLNRGNKKESSSGQVEIEDVFIAGSHSPIGSAFSIIGVDVEITESTFIEPQSSGNMIYLSQTETTIEDVFLKGYNGTYKDPAVINENDQKQDDQDLFTSPNYALLFAGDGEYDLENVEFEETGIDAIQVSNSDVVLNNTQFNNPSSEDDEESSLMLKCNGNSKLQIIDPKINGKTEEECNSVQNGDEGCKFEIDYGARCQLDISDNWEYPKLIPPSVSKAKVIVNISKVDIEESLRFTLDGQDMIQGYLTVKIVELEDIVQDEYLESQSIQDCPFLSIDDPRAGLEGFPTYCIENQLTQDCLCAVGSQTYEQSKCEKDILCDRNIISQTLEECPFLNTDDPRAGQEGFPSYCTSQSELTDNCICDTSSKSYPLQECQKKFICKYDLINQNNLTCPCVDNDPRNEIICEKKDSTDKQDGKDGDQDDQLEQPIKYSFPIWAIVIIVKKEEEEEEE
;
A
#
# COMPACT_ATOMS: atom_id res chain seq x y z
N MET A 1 -28.45 48.62 -14.55
CA MET A 1 -29.78 48.97 -15.16
C MET A 1 -30.79 49.12 -14.02
N ASN A 2 -31.56 50.22 -13.94
CA ASN A 2 -32.53 50.44 -12.84
C ASN A 2 -34.00 50.30 -13.27
N SER A 3 -34.76 49.64 -12.39
CA SER A 3 -36.22 49.50 -12.29
C SER A 3 -36.94 48.49 -13.20
N CYS A 4 -36.99 47.23 -12.76
CA CYS A 4 -38.12 46.33 -12.98
C CYS A 4 -38.33 45.48 -11.71
N LYS A 5 -39.60 45.25 -11.31
CA LYS A 5 -39.98 44.51 -10.09
C LYS A 5 -39.68 43.00 -10.11
N GLN A 6 -39.31 42.50 -11.28
CA GLN A 6 -38.76 41.18 -11.55
C GLN A 6 -37.62 41.41 -12.52
N SER A 7 -36.39 41.08 -12.12
CA SER A 7 -35.22 41.25 -12.97
C SER A 7 -34.60 39.90 -13.29
N LYS A 8 -34.69 39.51 -14.57
CA LYS A 8 -33.98 38.36 -15.13
C LYS A 8 -32.88 38.87 -16.05
N ILE A 9 -31.63 38.62 -15.67
CA ILE A 9 -30.45 38.88 -16.51
C ILE A 9 -30.09 37.56 -17.19
N ILE A 10 -30.04 37.57 -18.52
CA ILE A 10 -29.58 36.43 -19.31
C ILE A 10 -28.44 36.94 -20.19
N LEU A 11 -27.25 36.36 -20.03
CA LEU A 11 -26.06 36.66 -20.83
C LEU A 11 -25.59 35.37 -21.48
N LYS A 12 -25.41 35.40 -22.81
CA LYS A 12 -24.89 34.28 -23.59
C LYS A 12 -23.74 34.75 -24.46
N ASP A 13 -22.66 33.98 -24.52
CA ASP A 13 -21.53 34.10 -25.47
C ASP A 13 -20.99 35.54 -25.60
N GLY A 14 -20.51 36.10 -24.48
CA GLY A 14 -20.14 37.52 -24.37
C GLY A 14 -18.79 37.75 -23.68
N ILE A 15 -18.23 38.96 -23.84
CA ILE A 15 -16.97 39.38 -23.21
C ILE A 15 -17.20 40.73 -22.52
N PHE A 16 -16.80 40.84 -21.26
CA PHE A 16 -16.79 42.07 -20.47
C PHE A 16 -15.35 42.51 -20.21
N LEU A 17 -14.98 43.70 -20.72
CA LEU A 17 -13.63 44.28 -20.59
C LEU A 17 -13.68 45.62 -19.86
N GLN A 18 -12.83 45.82 -18.85
CA GLN A 18 -12.76 47.09 -18.10
C GLN A 18 -12.39 48.29 -18.98
N GLU A 19 -11.58 48.09 -20.02
CA GLU A 19 -11.20 49.15 -20.98
C GLU A 19 -12.41 49.76 -21.72
N GLN A 20 -13.56 49.08 -21.70
CA GLN A 20 -14.80 49.52 -22.33
C GLN A 20 -15.73 50.29 -21.38
N TYR A 21 -15.36 50.45 -20.10
CA TYR A 21 -16.16 51.13 -19.07
C TYR A 21 -15.38 52.28 -18.42
N GLU A 22 -16.03 53.44 -18.26
CA GLU A 22 -15.45 54.62 -17.57
C GLU A 22 -15.63 54.58 -16.04
N PHE A 23 -16.26 53.53 -15.48
CA PHE A 23 -16.62 53.43 -14.07
C PHE A 23 -15.81 52.37 -13.34
N SER A 24 -15.42 52.64 -12.09
CA SER A 24 -14.96 51.63 -11.16
C SER A 24 -16.13 50.81 -10.60
N GLY A 25 -15.93 49.49 -10.48
CA GLY A 25 -16.90 48.56 -9.89
C GLY A 25 -17.16 47.30 -10.73
N SER A 26 -18.09 46.47 -10.26
CA SER A 26 -18.45 45.18 -10.88
C SER A 26 -19.14 45.35 -12.23
N ALA A 27 -18.81 44.50 -13.21
CA ALA A 27 -19.53 44.45 -14.49
C ALA A 27 -21.01 44.12 -14.33
N ILE A 28 -21.34 43.24 -13.38
CA ILE A 28 -22.71 42.90 -13.01
C ILE A 28 -22.93 43.29 -11.57
N ARG A 29 -23.86 44.22 -11.35
CA ARG A 29 -24.29 44.66 -10.02
C ARG A 29 -25.79 44.43 -9.87
N ALA A 30 -26.16 43.48 -9.03
CA ALA A 30 -27.54 43.08 -8.78
C ALA A 30 -28.00 43.52 -7.39
N GLU A 31 -28.94 44.46 -7.37
CA GLU A 31 -29.64 44.94 -6.17
C GLU A 31 -31.15 44.72 -6.40
N PRO A 32 -31.66 43.52 -6.07
CA PRO A 32 -33.04 43.15 -6.33
C PRO A 32 -34.01 44.04 -5.52
N THR A 33 -35.10 44.47 -6.16
CA THR A 33 -36.14 45.33 -5.54
C THR A 33 -37.51 44.65 -5.43
N GLY A 34 -37.57 43.34 -5.67
CA GLY A 34 -38.78 42.53 -5.67
C GLY A 34 -38.46 41.04 -5.67
N GLU A 35 -39.47 40.19 -5.61
CA GLU A 35 -39.33 38.72 -5.64
C GLU A 35 -39.03 38.22 -7.08
N ASP A 36 -38.50 36.99 -7.20
CA ASP A 36 -38.19 36.31 -8.47
C ASP A 36 -37.10 36.99 -9.34
N ASN A 37 -35.90 37.17 -8.81
CA ASN A 37 -34.75 37.63 -9.60
C ASN A 37 -33.85 36.47 -9.99
N SER A 38 -33.32 36.49 -11.21
CA SER A 38 -32.37 35.49 -11.67
C SER A 38 -31.26 36.11 -12.51
N ILE A 39 -30.07 35.53 -12.39
CA ILE A 39 -28.89 35.84 -13.19
C ILE A 39 -28.44 34.52 -13.81
N ASP A 40 -28.59 34.43 -15.12
CA ASP A 40 -28.27 33.27 -15.95
C ASP A 40 -27.17 33.69 -16.94
N ILE A 41 -25.97 33.16 -16.75
CA ILE A 41 -24.77 33.53 -17.50
C ILE A 41 -24.23 32.26 -18.13
N GLU A 42 -23.99 32.28 -19.44
CA GLU A 42 -23.49 31.13 -20.17
C GLU A 42 -22.47 31.55 -21.24
N GLY A 43 -21.28 30.95 -21.24
CA GLY A 43 -20.27 31.24 -22.27
C GLY A 43 -19.68 32.65 -22.18
N VAL A 44 -19.52 33.20 -20.96
CA VAL A 44 -19.10 34.61 -20.78
C VAL A 44 -17.70 34.74 -20.20
N ILE A 45 -16.91 35.66 -20.76
CA ILE A 45 -15.59 36.05 -20.28
C ILE A 45 -15.67 37.38 -19.53
N PHE A 46 -15.12 37.42 -18.33
CA PHE A 46 -15.01 38.58 -17.45
C PHE A 46 -13.53 38.92 -17.27
N GLU A 47 -13.03 39.96 -17.95
CA GLU A 47 -11.60 40.26 -17.99
C GLU A 47 -11.26 41.69 -17.54
N GLY A 48 -10.31 41.74 -16.59
CA GLY A 48 -9.68 42.97 -16.11
C GLY A 48 -10.59 43.89 -15.30
N LEU A 49 -11.71 43.38 -14.78
CA LEU A 49 -12.78 44.16 -14.16
C LEU A 49 -12.47 44.54 -12.71
N GLY A 50 -13.06 45.65 -12.26
CA GLY A 50 -12.96 46.16 -10.89
C GLY A 50 -11.75 47.07 -10.64
N ASP A 51 -11.58 47.53 -9.40
CA ASP A 51 -10.43 48.31 -8.93
C ASP A 51 -9.90 47.74 -7.59
N GLU A 52 -8.69 48.10 -7.17
CA GLU A 52 -8.07 47.53 -5.95
C GLU A 52 -8.56 48.20 -4.65
N GLU A 53 -9.30 49.32 -4.71
CA GLU A 53 -9.66 50.11 -3.52
C GLU A 53 -11.18 50.13 -3.28
N TYR A 54 -11.64 49.60 -2.13
CA TYR A 54 -13.01 49.72 -1.63
C TYR A 54 -14.12 49.07 -2.46
N THR A 55 -13.80 48.16 -3.38
CA THR A 55 -14.77 47.41 -4.18
C THR A 55 -15.01 46.00 -3.67
N LYS A 56 -16.26 45.55 -3.83
CA LYS A 56 -16.73 44.20 -3.52
C LYS A 56 -17.21 43.55 -4.81
N GLY A 57 -16.59 42.45 -5.21
CA GLY A 57 -16.96 41.72 -6.43
C GLY A 57 -16.37 42.38 -7.68
N GLY A 58 -15.19 41.97 -8.14
CA GLY A 58 -14.56 42.61 -9.30
C GLY A 58 -15.36 42.42 -10.59
N ALA A 59 -15.95 41.23 -10.80
CA ALA A 59 -16.83 40.96 -11.93
C ALA A 59 -18.31 41.05 -11.56
N ILE A 60 -18.72 40.41 -10.46
CA ILE A 60 -20.13 40.24 -10.08
C ILE A 60 -20.33 40.60 -8.61
N TYR A 61 -21.30 41.47 -8.36
CA TYR A 61 -21.80 41.81 -7.03
C TYR A 61 -23.29 41.52 -6.93
N VAL A 62 -23.71 40.80 -5.89
CA VAL A 62 -25.12 40.47 -5.64
C VAL A 62 -25.50 40.80 -4.20
N ASP A 63 -26.54 41.62 -4.03
CA ASP A 63 -27.12 41.93 -2.72
C ASP A 63 -28.40 41.12 -2.51
N MET A 64 -28.40 40.17 -1.57
CA MET A 64 -29.57 39.37 -1.19
C MET A 64 -30.06 39.69 0.23
N LYS A 65 -29.85 40.92 0.72
CA LYS A 65 -30.33 41.32 2.06
C LYS A 65 -31.86 41.33 2.15
N GLU A 66 -32.54 41.81 1.10
CA GLU A 66 -34.00 41.94 1.09
C GLU A 66 -34.70 40.86 0.25
N TYR A 67 -34.11 40.46 -0.89
CA TYR A 67 -34.71 39.53 -1.84
C TYR A 67 -33.69 38.53 -2.38
N ASN A 68 -34.13 37.29 -2.59
CA ASN A 68 -33.28 36.24 -3.15
C ASN A 68 -33.02 36.48 -4.65
N VAL A 69 -31.85 36.04 -5.10
CA VAL A 69 -31.48 35.98 -6.52
C VAL A 69 -31.07 34.55 -6.85
N GLU A 70 -31.68 33.96 -7.87
CA GLU A 70 -31.23 32.68 -8.41
C GLU A 70 -30.00 32.93 -9.29
N LEU A 71 -28.90 32.23 -9.03
CA LEU A 71 -27.65 32.35 -9.77
C LEU A 71 -27.36 31.06 -10.53
N SER A 72 -27.13 31.19 -11.84
CA SER A 72 -26.65 30.11 -12.70
C SER A 72 -25.59 30.66 -13.64
N LEU A 73 -24.36 30.18 -13.48
CA LEU A 73 -23.21 30.51 -14.30
C LEU A 73 -22.72 29.20 -14.93
N ARG A 74 -22.64 29.17 -16.26
CA ARG A 74 -22.21 28.02 -17.06
C ARG A 74 -21.09 28.45 -17.99
N ARG A 75 -20.01 27.67 -18.11
CA ARG A 75 -18.90 27.96 -19.05
C ARG A 75 -18.47 29.44 -18.96
N CYS A 76 -17.95 29.87 -17.82
CA CYS A 76 -17.50 31.26 -17.64
C CYS A 76 -16.00 31.31 -17.34
N ILE A 77 -15.30 32.32 -17.86
CA ILE A 77 -13.89 32.54 -17.55
C ILE A 77 -13.75 33.91 -16.89
N PHE A 78 -13.09 33.94 -15.75
CA PHE A 78 -12.76 35.17 -15.04
C PHE A 78 -11.27 35.41 -15.13
N ILE A 79 -10.83 36.55 -15.67
CA ILE A 79 -9.42 36.80 -16.00
C ILE A 79 -8.98 38.10 -15.33
N ASN A 80 -8.01 38.01 -14.42
CA ASN A 80 -7.35 39.17 -13.80
C ASN A 80 -8.31 40.26 -13.27
N ASN A 81 -9.49 39.86 -12.79
CA ASN A 81 -10.39 40.79 -12.11
C ASN A 81 -9.83 41.12 -10.72
N LYS A 82 -10.16 42.29 -10.21
CA LYS A 82 -9.63 42.82 -8.95
C LYS A 82 -10.73 43.44 -8.11
N ALA A 83 -10.67 43.20 -6.81
CA ALA A 83 -11.50 43.86 -5.80
C ALA A 83 -10.81 43.74 -4.45
N GLU A 84 -11.16 44.60 -3.49
CA GLU A 84 -10.69 44.45 -2.10
C GLU A 84 -11.22 43.15 -1.49
N TYR A 85 -12.44 42.74 -1.85
CA TYR A 85 -13.04 41.48 -1.45
C TYR A 85 -13.84 40.85 -2.60
N GLY A 86 -13.64 39.57 -2.87
CA GLY A 86 -14.29 38.88 -3.98
C GLY A 86 -13.72 39.35 -5.32
N SER A 87 -12.49 38.94 -5.67
CA SER A 87 -11.83 39.39 -6.90
C SER A 87 -12.70 39.15 -8.13
N ASN A 88 -13.49 38.07 -8.13
CA ASN A 88 -14.49 37.80 -9.14
C ASN A 88 -15.91 38.07 -8.64
N ILE A 89 -16.31 37.43 -7.55
CA ILE A 89 -17.72 37.41 -7.11
C ILE A 89 -17.82 37.81 -5.64
N PHE A 90 -18.76 38.71 -5.34
CA PHE A 90 -19.12 39.05 -3.98
C PHE A 90 -20.64 38.98 -3.77
N ILE A 91 -21.07 38.28 -2.73
CA ILE A 91 -22.50 38.11 -2.42
C ILE A 91 -22.80 38.50 -0.97
N ILE A 92 -23.84 39.30 -0.77
CA ILE A 92 -24.36 39.58 0.57
C ILE A 92 -25.61 38.75 0.81
N TYR A 93 -25.60 37.89 1.83
CA TYR A 93 -26.75 37.11 2.23
C TYR A 93 -27.48 37.73 3.40
N SER A 94 -28.81 37.64 3.47
CA SER A 94 -29.53 37.98 4.70
C SER A 94 -29.27 36.98 5.83
N THR A 95 -29.09 35.69 5.50
CA THR A 95 -28.82 34.58 6.42
C THR A 95 -27.89 33.54 5.77
N PRO A 96 -27.05 32.80 6.52
CA PRO A 96 -26.14 31.80 5.95
C PRO A 96 -26.82 30.65 5.21
N LEU A 97 -28.11 30.41 5.48
CA LEU A 97 -28.90 29.35 4.82
C LEU A 97 -29.25 29.68 3.36
N LEU A 98 -29.06 30.93 2.93
CA LEU A 98 -29.29 31.37 1.55
C LEU A 98 -28.03 31.34 0.69
N ARG A 99 -26.91 30.85 1.25
CA ARG A 99 -25.68 30.69 0.47
C ARG A 99 -25.98 29.89 -0.79
N ILE A 100 -25.52 30.43 -1.91
CA ILE A 100 -25.73 29.75 -3.18
C ILE A 100 -24.92 28.45 -3.17
N ASP A 101 -25.43 27.49 -3.92
CA ASP A 101 -24.78 26.20 -4.05
C ASP A 101 -23.66 26.28 -5.09
N ARG A 102 -22.59 25.50 -4.91
CA ARG A 102 -21.48 25.44 -5.89
C ARG A 102 -21.95 25.04 -7.29
N ASN A 103 -23.03 24.26 -7.39
CA ASN A 103 -23.64 23.90 -8.66
C ASN A 103 -24.26 25.10 -9.40
N SER A 104 -24.28 26.28 -8.80
CA SER A 104 -24.53 27.54 -9.50
C SER A 104 -23.35 27.96 -10.41
N PHE A 105 -22.16 27.36 -10.28
CA PHE A 105 -20.94 27.68 -11.04
C PHE A 105 -20.41 26.46 -11.82
N ILE A 106 -21.08 26.12 -12.91
CA ILE A 106 -20.80 24.95 -13.74
C ILE A 106 -19.77 25.31 -14.82
N SER A 107 -18.67 24.56 -14.92
CA SER A 107 -17.58 24.82 -15.88
C SER A 107 -17.04 26.26 -15.85
N CYS A 108 -17.07 26.91 -14.69
CA CYS A 108 -16.48 28.23 -14.53
C CYS A 108 -15.03 28.08 -14.06
N THR A 109 -14.15 28.98 -14.50
CA THR A 109 -12.74 29.00 -14.08
C THR A 109 -12.24 30.43 -13.89
N ALA A 110 -11.27 30.61 -13.00
CA ALA A 110 -10.61 31.88 -12.74
C ALA A 110 -9.12 31.79 -13.07
N ILE A 111 -8.64 32.72 -13.89
CA ILE A 111 -7.26 32.90 -14.31
C ILE A 111 -6.75 34.17 -13.64
N VAL A 112 -5.90 34.00 -12.64
CA VAL A 112 -5.48 35.09 -11.74
C VAL A 112 -3.97 35.24 -11.70
N SER A 113 -3.53 36.50 -11.55
CA SER A 113 -2.10 36.85 -11.56
C SER A 113 -1.31 36.38 -10.33
N ASN A 114 -1.96 36.11 -9.20
CA ASN A 114 -1.32 35.68 -7.96
C ASN A 114 -2.26 34.85 -7.08
N SER A 115 -1.71 34.13 -6.09
CA SER A 115 -2.48 33.22 -5.22
C SER A 115 -3.49 33.95 -4.33
N HIS A 116 -3.19 35.18 -3.89
CA HIS A 116 -4.12 35.94 -3.07
C HIS A 116 -5.45 36.20 -3.80
N GLU A 117 -5.38 36.60 -5.08
CA GLU A 117 -6.58 36.81 -5.90
C GLU A 117 -7.36 35.52 -6.18
N GLN A 118 -6.68 34.36 -6.17
CA GLN A 118 -7.30 33.05 -6.26
C GLN A 118 -8.10 32.78 -4.99
N ASP A 119 -7.47 32.96 -3.82
CA ASP A 119 -8.08 32.73 -2.51
C ASP A 119 -9.34 33.58 -2.33
N ILE A 120 -9.29 34.86 -2.74
CA ILE A 120 -10.43 35.77 -2.59
C ILE A 120 -11.36 35.77 -3.81
N SER A 121 -11.32 34.76 -4.69
CA SER A 121 -12.13 34.71 -5.91
C SER A 121 -13.63 34.89 -5.64
N ILE A 122 -14.13 34.20 -4.62
CA ILE A 122 -15.50 34.36 -4.14
C ILE A 122 -15.49 34.74 -2.67
N CYS A 123 -16.09 35.87 -2.35
CA CYS A 123 -16.31 36.31 -0.98
C CYS A 123 -17.78 36.56 -0.70
N TYR A 124 -18.16 36.52 0.57
CA TYR A 124 -19.50 36.86 1.00
C TYR A 124 -19.54 37.55 2.36
N SER A 125 -20.67 38.18 2.66
CA SER A 125 -21.01 38.63 4.01
C SER A 125 -22.44 38.23 4.38
N VAL A 126 -22.75 38.24 5.68
CA VAL A 126 -24.07 37.87 6.19
C VAL A 126 -24.68 39.02 6.99
N SER A 127 -25.93 39.36 6.69
CA SER A 127 -26.70 40.47 7.27
C SER A 127 -26.07 41.85 7.01
N ASP A 128 -26.42 42.88 7.80
CA ASP A 128 -25.91 44.25 7.68
C ASP A 128 -24.48 44.45 8.23
N LYS A 129 -23.77 43.36 8.54
CA LYS A 129 -22.39 43.43 9.00
C LYS A 129 -21.46 43.49 7.80
N ASP A 130 -21.46 44.63 7.11
CA ASP A 130 -20.65 44.85 5.91
C ASP A 130 -19.13 44.77 6.18
N GLU A 131 -18.72 44.69 7.46
CA GLU A 131 -17.35 44.51 7.95
C GLU A 131 -16.95 43.05 8.23
N GLU A 132 -17.91 42.10 8.34
CA GLU A 132 -17.62 40.66 8.50
C GLU A 132 -17.65 39.99 7.12
N ILE A 133 -16.47 39.83 6.53
CA ILE A 133 -16.29 39.25 5.20
C ILE A 133 -15.64 37.88 5.32
N PHE A 134 -16.19 36.92 4.58
CA PHE A 134 -15.77 35.53 4.53
C PHE A 134 -15.34 35.18 3.11
N ILE A 135 -14.31 34.36 3.00
CA ILE A 135 -13.95 33.69 1.74
C ILE A 135 -14.81 32.44 1.63
N ASP A 136 -15.45 32.20 0.48
CA ASP A 136 -16.13 30.93 0.24
C ASP A 136 -15.16 29.93 -0.39
N GLU A 137 -14.39 29.25 0.46
CA GLU A 137 -13.41 28.24 0.03
C GLU A 137 -14.06 27.05 -0.71
N ARG A 138 -15.37 26.83 -0.51
CA ARG A 138 -16.15 25.80 -1.22
C ARG A 138 -16.42 26.18 -2.66
N ASP A 139 -16.48 27.47 -2.97
CA ASP A 139 -16.88 28.00 -4.28
C ASP A 139 -15.70 28.65 -5.02
N LEU A 140 -14.46 28.26 -4.69
CA LEU A 140 -13.33 28.66 -5.52
C LEU A 140 -13.60 28.19 -6.96
N LEU A 141 -13.77 29.17 -7.85
CA LEU A 141 -14.03 28.98 -9.28
C LEU A 141 -12.92 28.15 -9.94
N HIS A 142 -11.75 28.09 -9.30
CA HIS A 142 -10.71 27.14 -9.62
C HIS A 142 -9.83 26.88 -8.39
N SER A 143 -9.88 25.66 -7.85
CA SER A 143 -9.04 25.19 -6.73
C SER A 143 -7.65 24.72 -7.17
N SER A 144 -7.31 24.84 -8.46
CA SER A 144 -6.17 24.09 -8.99
C SER A 144 -4.89 24.35 -8.22
N TRP A 145 -4.24 23.22 -7.98
CA TRP A 145 -2.90 23.08 -7.45
C TRP A 145 -1.83 23.77 -8.30
N GLN A 146 -2.23 24.38 -9.43
CA GLN A 146 -1.44 25.22 -10.32
C GLN A 146 -2.29 26.41 -10.81
N ARG A 147 -1.79 27.65 -10.69
CA ARG A 147 -2.40 28.81 -11.33
C ARG A 147 -2.26 28.76 -12.86
N GLN A 148 -3.34 29.07 -13.58
CA GLN A 148 -3.27 29.28 -15.02
C GLN A 148 -2.60 30.59 -15.37
N LYS A 149 -1.79 30.59 -16.43
CA LYS A 149 -1.02 31.78 -16.84
C LYS A 149 -1.66 32.60 -17.97
N SER A 150 -2.62 32.05 -18.71
CA SER A 150 -3.32 32.74 -19.80
C SER A 150 -4.65 32.07 -20.17
N GLU A 151 -5.55 32.78 -20.85
CA GLU A 151 -6.82 32.20 -21.35
C GLU A 151 -6.60 31.00 -22.28
N ASP A 152 -5.63 31.11 -23.18
CA ASP A 152 -5.34 30.10 -24.21
C ASP A 152 -4.81 28.77 -23.66
N VAL A 153 -4.65 28.60 -22.34
CA VAL A 153 -4.28 27.32 -21.72
C VAL A 153 -5.48 26.49 -21.25
N VAL A 154 -6.70 27.02 -21.36
CA VAL A 154 -7.94 26.33 -21.00
C VAL A 154 -8.63 25.83 -22.27
N ARG A 155 -9.08 24.58 -22.27
CA ARG A 155 -9.84 23.97 -23.37
C ARG A 155 -11.13 23.32 -22.87
N PHE A 156 -12.20 23.42 -23.66
CA PHE A 156 -13.52 22.89 -23.30
C PHE A 156 -13.90 21.68 -24.15
N ILE A 157 -14.44 20.65 -23.50
CA ILE A 157 -15.09 19.50 -24.12
C ILE A 157 -16.55 19.48 -23.66
N SER A 158 -17.50 19.34 -24.57
CA SER A 158 -18.93 19.32 -24.27
C SER A 158 -19.68 18.42 -25.24
N ASN A 159 -20.82 17.88 -24.81
CA ASN A 159 -21.79 17.29 -25.71
C ASN A 159 -22.56 18.41 -26.43
N SER A 160 -22.88 18.20 -27.72
CA SER A 160 -23.72 19.14 -28.46
C SER A 160 -25.17 18.97 -28.04
N ASP A 161 -25.91 20.06 -27.94
CA ASP A 161 -27.34 20.06 -27.62
C ASP A 161 -28.14 20.89 -28.64
N ASP A 162 -29.46 20.90 -28.47
CA ASP A 162 -30.38 21.62 -29.37
C ASP A 162 -30.20 23.15 -29.33
N GLU A 163 -29.64 23.71 -28.26
CA GLU A 163 -29.35 25.15 -28.10
C GLU A 163 -27.93 25.51 -28.56
N HIS A 164 -26.99 24.57 -28.56
CA HIS A 164 -25.57 24.74 -28.83
C HIS A 164 -25.08 23.65 -29.80
N GLN A 165 -25.30 23.89 -31.09
CA GLN A 165 -24.75 23.05 -32.16
C GLN A 165 -23.31 23.43 -32.46
N PHE A 166 -22.41 22.45 -32.43
CA PHE A 166 -20.99 22.67 -32.75
C PHE A 166 -20.80 22.92 -34.24
N ASP A 167 -20.02 23.94 -34.56
CA ASP A 167 -19.62 24.19 -35.94
C ASP A 167 -18.33 23.40 -36.22
N SER A 168 -18.47 22.26 -36.89
CA SER A 168 -17.36 21.42 -37.34
C SER A 168 -16.36 22.12 -38.29
N THR A 169 -16.69 23.32 -38.78
CA THR A 169 -15.80 24.13 -39.64
C THR A 169 -14.96 25.14 -38.87
N ILE A 170 -15.22 25.31 -37.57
CA ILE A 170 -14.48 26.19 -36.66
C ILE A 170 -13.64 25.31 -35.74
N GLU A 171 -12.43 25.77 -35.43
CA GLU A 171 -11.57 25.14 -34.43
C GLU A 171 -12.33 24.99 -33.10
N CYS A 172 -12.26 23.79 -32.51
CA CYS A 172 -12.97 23.49 -31.28
C CYS A 172 -12.05 23.65 -30.07
N GLY A 173 -12.65 23.68 -28.88
CA GLY A 173 -11.95 23.75 -27.60
C GLY A 173 -12.00 25.13 -26.97
N SER A 174 -12.58 26.12 -27.64
CA SER A 174 -12.87 27.44 -27.07
C SER A 174 -14.17 27.41 -26.26
N LEU A 175 -14.41 28.49 -25.50
CA LEU A 175 -15.64 28.66 -24.72
C LEU A 175 -16.92 28.63 -25.58
N ALA A 176 -16.85 29.29 -26.75
CA ALA A 176 -17.97 29.45 -27.68
C ALA A 176 -18.14 28.24 -28.62
N ASN A 177 -17.08 27.46 -28.85
CA ASN A 177 -17.10 26.25 -29.66
C ASN A 177 -16.27 25.15 -28.98
N PRO A 178 -16.82 24.46 -27.95
CA PRO A 178 -16.16 23.32 -27.31
C PRO A 178 -15.91 22.17 -28.29
N CYS A 179 -14.95 21.32 -27.98
CA CYS A 179 -14.80 20.04 -28.70
C CYS A 179 -15.84 19.03 -28.22
N ASP A 180 -16.25 18.11 -29.10
CA ASP A 180 -17.14 17.00 -28.73
C ASP A 180 -16.42 15.86 -27.99
N SER A 181 -15.10 15.75 -28.18
CA SER A 181 -14.26 14.72 -27.57
C SER A 181 -12.81 15.19 -27.43
N PHE A 182 -12.06 14.47 -26.59
CA PHE A 182 -10.61 14.66 -26.49
C PHE A 182 -9.87 14.32 -27.80
N THR A 183 -10.39 13.35 -28.58
CA THR A 183 -9.85 13.01 -29.90
C THR A 183 -9.98 14.18 -30.88
N SER A 184 -11.11 14.88 -30.88
CA SER A 184 -11.27 16.09 -31.70
C SER A 184 -10.34 17.20 -31.23
N LEU A 185 -10.18 17.39 -29.92
CA LEU A 185 -9.25 18.37 -29.36
C LEU A 185 -7.80 18.10 -29.81
N THR A 186 -7.33 16.86 -29.66
CA THR A 186 -5.96 16.47 -30.06
C THR A 186 -5.69 16.67 -31.55
N HIS A 187 -6.68 16.41 -32.41
CA HIS A 187 -6.55 16.67 -33.85
C HIS A 187 -6.25 18.15 -34.18
N TYR A 188 -6.78 19.08 -33.39
CA TYR A 188 -6.46 20.51 -33.53
C TYR A 188 -5.12 20.88 -32.88
N LEU A 189 -4.77 20.28 -31.75
CA LEU A 189 -3.47 20.54 -31.08
C LEU A 189 -2.25 20.11 -31.90
N GLU A 190 -2.41 19.09 -32.75
CA GLU A 190 -1.40 18.71 -33.74
C GLU A 190 -1.13 19.84 -34.75
N GLN A 191 -2.12 20.69 -35.02
CA GLN A 191 -2.04 21.80 -35.96
C GLN A 191 -1.51 23.09 -35.30
N GLU A 192 -1.52 23.16 -33.97
CA GLU A 192 -1.04 24.29 -33.17
C GLU A 192 0.21 23.90 -32.36
N PRO A 193 1.42 23.92 -32.92
CA PRO A 193 2.64 23.44 -32.24
C PRO A 193 3.11 24.31 -31.06
N ASP A 194 2.62 25.54 -30.95
CA ASP A 194 3.01 26.50 -29.91
C ASP A 194 2.01 26.57 -28.74
N SER A 195 0.84 25.92 -28.87
CA SER A 195 -0.19 25.91 -27.82
C SER A 195 0.24 25.02 -26.65
N ILE A 196 0.06 25.54 -25.44
CA ILE A 196 0.23 24.84 -24.15
C ILE A 196 -1.15 24.76 -23.52
N ILE A 197 -1.51 23.60 -22.97
CA ILE A 197 -2.77 23.40 -22.25
C ILE A 197 -2.46 23.01 -20.81
N GLU A 198 -3.00 23.78 -19.87
CA GLU A 198 -2.89 23.54 -18.43
C GLU A 198 -4.22 23.06 -17.84
N THR A 199 -5.35 23.31 -18.50
CA THR A 199 -6.68 22.90 -18.03
C THR A 199 -7.58 22.42 -19.17
N ILE A 200 -8.22 21.27 -18.98
CA ILE A 200 -9.26 20.73 -19.85
C ILE A 200 -10.53 20.59 -19.04
N ILE A 201 -11.59 21.27 -19.46
CA ILE A 201 -12.88 21.26 -18.78
C ILE A 201 -13.86 20.40 -19.55
N PHE A 202 -14.30 19.30 -18.94
CA PHE A 202 -15.43 18.51 -19.41
C PHE A 202 -16.72 19.11 -18.87
N CYS A 203 -17.59 19.54 -19.78
CA CYS A 203 -18.90 20.09 -19.45
C CYS A 203 -19.84 18.98 -18.95
N THR A 204 -21.10 19.32 -18.71
CA THR A 204 -22.10 18.36 -18.22
C THR A 204 -22.38 17.27 -19.25
N GLY A 205 -22.46 16.03 -18.80
CA GLY A 205 -22.85 14.87 -19.59
C GLY A 205 -21.93 13.67 -19.40
N THR A 206 -22.25 12.60 -20.12
CA THR A 206 -21.45 11.36 -20.17
C THR A 206 -20.55 11.38 -21.41
N PHE A 207 -19.28 11.05 -21.23
CA PHE A 207 -18.26 11.04 -22.28
C PHE A 207 -17.64 9.65 -22.41
N LEU A 208 -17.90 9.00 -23.55
CA LEU A 208 -17.23 7.76 -23.93
C LEU A 208 -15.86 8.10 -24.51
N SER A 209 -14.80 7.81 -23.77
CA SER A 209 -13.44 8.23 -24.13
C SER A 209 -12.53 7.02 -24.38
N PRO A 210 -11.93 6.88 -25.57
CA PRO A 210 -11.12 5.71 -25.89
C PRO A 210 -9.73 5.75 -25.25
N TYR A 211 -8.98 6.83 -25.46
CA TYR A 211 -7.63 7.03 -24.93
C TYR A 211 -7.30 8.52 -24.92
N ILE A 212 -6.84 9.02 -23.78
CA ILE A 212 -6.51 10.41 -23.51
C ILE A 212 -4.99 10.50 -23.30
N ASP A 213 -4.29 10.80 -24.39
CA ASP A 213 -2.85 11.06 -24.37
C ASP A 213 -2.57 12.53 -24.02
N LEU A 214 -2.03 12.76 -22.84
CA LEU A 214 -1.65 14.10 -22.38
C LEU A 214 -0.33 14.59 -22.99
N SER A 215 0.31 13.81 -23.87
CA SER A 215 1.54 14.20 -24.55
C SER A 215 1.40 15.50 -25.35
N LEU A 216 0.24 15.73 -25.95
CA LEU A 216 0.01 16.87 -26.85
C LEU A 216 -0.34 18.17 -26.12
N THR A 217 -0.57 18.14 -24.80
CA THR A 217 -0.86 19.34 -24.00
C THR A 217 0.36 20.22 -23.78
N ARG A 218 1.57 19.63 -23.84
CA ARG A 218 2.88 20.31 -23.66
C ARG A 218 3.03 21.08 -22.35
N SER A 219 2.19 20.80 -21.35
CA SER A 219 2.35 21.29 -19.98
C SER A 219 2.98 20.23 -19.09
N ASN A 220 3.67 20.67 -18.03
CA ASN A 220 4.18 19.77 -16.98
C ASN A 220 3.09 19.36 -15.99
N THR A 221 2.02 20.14 -15.87
CA THR A 221 0.90 19.88 -14.97
C THR A 221 -0.40 20.16 -15.72
N ILE A 222 -1.33 19.22 -15.66
CA ILE A 222 -2.60 19.29 -16.38
C ILE A 222 -3.74 19.07 -15.40
N ASN A 223 -4.73 19.94 -15.47
CA ASN A 223 -5.98 19.81 -14.74
C ASN A 223 -7.06 19.28 -15.69
N ILE A 224 -7.72 18.19 -15.34
CA ILE A 224 -8.94 17.70 -15.97
C ILE A 224 -10.08 17.97 -15.00
N VAL A 225 -10.99 18.87 -15.37
CA VAL A 225 -12.01 19.39 -14.46
C VAL A 225 -13.40 19.11 -15.03
N GLY A 226 -14.30 18.56 -14.22
CA GLY A 226 -15.71 18.41 -14.57
C GLY A 226 -16.61 19.50 -14.00
N CYS A 227 -17.89 19.41 -14.30
CA CYS A 227 -18.94 20.27 -13.73
C CYS A 227 -19.32 19.93 -12.29
N GLY A 228 -18.97 18.73 -11.85
CA GLY A 228 -19.38 18.12 -10.58
C GLY A 228 -19.50 16.60 -10.73
N ILE A 229 -19.39 15.90 -9.60
CA ILE A 229 -19.32 14.43 -9.53
C ILE A 229 -20.54 13.69 -10.10
N GLU A 230 -21.72 14.33 -10.11
CA GLU A 230 -22.97 13.77 -10.65
C GLU A 230 -23.36 14.39 -12.00
N GLN A 231 -22.56 15.35 -12.48
CA GLN A 231 -22.86 16.15 -13.69
C GLN A 231 -21.96 15.78 -14.86
N THR A 232 -20.73 15.35 -14.60
CA THR A 232 -19.75 14.99 -15.63
C THR A 232 -19.24 13.59 -15.36
N GLU A 233 -19.50 12.67 -16.29
CA GLU A 233 -19.11 11.26 -16.19
C GLU A 233 -18.22 10.89 -17.38
N ILE A 234 -17.07 10.27 -17.13
CA ILE A 234 -16.19 9.75 -18.17
C ILE A 234 -16.14 8.23 -18.05
N ILE A 235 -16.47 7.55 -19.16
CA ILE A 235 -16.49 6.10 -19.26
C ILE A 235 -15.42 5.69 -20.29
N PRO A 236 -14.50 4.78 -19.93
CA PRO A 236 -13.48 4.31 -20.86
C PRO A 236 -14.09 3.45 -21.97
N GLN A 237 -13.47 3.50 -23.14
CA GLN A 237 -13.70 2.51 -24.20
C GLN A 237 -12.47 1.62 -24.36
N GLN A 238 -12.66 0.47 -24.98
CA GLN A 238 -11.56 -0.46 -25.25
C GLN A 238 -10.48 0.21 -26.11
N ASN A 239 -9.23 0.09 -25.67
CA ASN A 239 -8.04 0.59 -26.36
C ASN A 239 -6.88 -0.41 -26.25
N GLU A 240 -5.79 -0.18 -26.98
CA GLU A 240 -4.65 -1.11 -27.04
C GLU A 240 -3.74 -1.03 -25.80
N GLN A 241 -3.78 0.10 -25.08
CA GLN A 241 -2.97 0.42 -23.92
C GLN A 241 -3.57 -0.10 -22.61
N ASN A 242 -4.86 -0.49 -22.62
CA ASN A 242 -5.64 -0.82 -21.44
C ASN A 242 -5.67 0.31 -20.38
N ILE A 243 -5.59 1.56 -20.81
CA ILE A 243 -5.65 2.74 -19.92
C ILE A 243 -6.46 3.86 -20.54
N LEU A 244 -7.19 4.63 -19.73
CA LEU A 244 -7.96 5.77 -20.21
C LEU A 244 -7.09 7.02 -20.40
N ILE A 245 -6.29 7.39 -19.42
CA ILE A 245 -5.48 8.61 -19.38
C ILE A 245 -4.02 8.24 -19.16
N GLU A 246 -3.14 8.74 -20.02
CA GLU A 246 -1.71 8.56 -19.90
C GLU A 246 -0.99 9.92 -19.92
N GLY A 247 -0.13 10.14 -18.93
CA GLY A 247 0.76 11.28 -18.84
C GLY A 247 2.13 11.00 -19.44
N LYS A 248 2.84 12.06 -19.81
CA LYS A 248 4.28 11.99 -20.12
C LYS A 248 5.10 11.76 -18.85
N ASP A 249 6.33 11.25 -19.04
CA ASP A 249 7.34 11.18 -17.98
C ASP A 249 7.54 12.54 -17.30
N GLY A 250 7.38 12.59 -15.98
CA GLY A 250 7.48 13.78 -15.14
C GLY A 250 6.26 14.71 -15.21
N GLN A 251 5.18 14.32 -15.89
CA GLN A 251 3.98 15.14 -16.02
C GLN A 251 2.99 14.87 -14.89
N ASN A 252 2.52 15.92 -14.23
CA ASN A 252 1.53 15.81 -13.19
C ASN A 252 0.10 15.90 -13.74
N LEU A 253 -0.80 15.17 -13.10
CA LEU A 253 -2.22 15.16 -13.43
C LEU A 253 -3.07 15.48 -12.20
N ILE A 254 -3.97 16.44 -12.37
CA ILE A 254 -4.97 16.82 -11.38
C ILE A 254 -6.33 16.53 -12.01
N ILE A 255 -7.18 15.77 -11.33
CA ILE A 255 -8.54 15.48 -11.76
C ILE A 255 -9.50 16.00 -10.69
N GLU A 256 -10.44 16.83 -11.10
CA GLU A 256 -11.36 17.51 -10.18
C GLU A 256 -12.81 17.41 -10.66
N ARG A 257 -13.74 17.22 -9.71
CA ARG A 257 -15.18 17.45 -9.90
C ARG A 257 -15.81 16.64 -11.04
N LEU A 258 -15.51 15.35 -11.14
CA LEU A 258 -16.13 14.46 -12.12
C LEU A 258 -16.26 13.04 -11.59
N SER A 259 -17.01 12.20 -12.30
CA SER A 259 -17.04 10.77 -12.09
C SER A 259 -16.30 9.99 -13.17
N LEU A 260 -15.59 8.96 -12.75
CA LEU A 260 -14.95 7.95 -13.59
C LEU A 260 -15.68 6.63 -13.37
N LYS A 261 -16.25 6.06 -14.44
CA LYS A 261 -17.08 4.86 -14.31
C LYS A 261 -16.57 3.71 -15.14
N LEU A 262 -16.41 2.56 -14.50
CA LEU A 262 -15.96 1.33 -15.15
C LEU A 262 -17.05 0.77 -16.08
N SER A 263 -16.64 0.02 -17.09
CA SER A 263 -17.54 -0.51 -18.11
C SER A 263 -17.24 -1.96 -18.43
N SER A 264 -18.29 -2.78 -18.53
CA SER A 264 -18.20 -4.17 -18.98
C SER A 264 -17.76 -4.31 -20.44
N GLU A 265 -17.89 -3.23 -21.24
CA GLU A 265 -17.45 -3.18 -22.64
C GLU A 265 -15.94 -2.96 -22.78
N SER A 266 -15.27 -2.52 -21.71
CA SER A 266 -13.83 -2.27 -21.66
C SER A 266 -13.21 -2.87 -20.40
N PRO A 267 -13.33 -4.19 -20.19
CA PRO A 267 -13.06 -4.82 -18.89
C PRO A 267 -11.59 -4.74 -18.46
N LEU A 268 -10.67 -4.54 -19.40
CA LEU A 268 -9.23 -4.47 -19.13
C LEU A 268 -8.74 -3.04 -18.87
N VAL A 269 -9.57 -2.03 -19.10
CA VAL A 269 -9.12 -0.63 -19.14
C VAL A 269 -9.16 -0.01 -17.75
N GLY A 270 -7.99 0.38 -17.23
CA GLY A 270 -7.85 1.23 -16.04
C GLY A 270 -8.05 2.72 -16.35
N PHE A 271 -7.92 3.60 -15.36
CA PHE A 271 -8.13 5.04 -15.56
C PHE A 271 -6.85 5.83 -15.85
N VAL A 272 -5.84 5.74 -14.99
CA VAL A 272 -4.69 6.67 -15.05
C VAL A 272 -3.35 5.95 -14.95
N ASN A 273 -2.42 6.31 -15.83
CA ASN A 273 -1.01 5.93 -15.75
C ASN A 273 -0.13 7.20 -15.84
N ILE A 274 0.57 7.50 -14.75
CA ILE A 274 1.48 8.64 -14.63
C ILE A 274 2.88 8.13 -14.26
N GLN A 275 3.89 8.57 -15.00
CA GLN A 275 5.27 8.05 -14.92
C GLN A 275 6.26 9.16 -14.58
N GLY A 276 7.35 8.79 -13.92
CA GLY A 276 8.47 9.66 -13.59
C GLY A 276 8.46 10.18 -12.15
N LEU A 277 9.61 10.13 -11.48
CA LEU A 277 9.76 10.39 -10.04
C LEU A 277 9.38 11.79 -9.53
N GLU A 278 9.18 12.75 -10.42
CA GLU A 278 8.75 14.11 -10.11
C GLU A 278 7.28 14.36 -10.48
N SER A 279 6.60 13.31 -10.96
CA SER A 279 5.19 13.35 -11.32
C SER A 279 4.31 13.04 -10.12
N GLY A 280 3.02 13.34 -10.27
CA GLY A 280 2.03 12.98 -9.28
C GLY A 280 0.62 13.12 -9.78
N LEU A 281 -0.27 12.47 -9.03
CA LEU A 281 -1.70 12.43 -9.27
C LEU A 281 -2.42 13.10 -8.12
N VAL A 282 -3.29 14.05 -8.43
CA VAL A 282 -4.21 14.63 -7.47
C VAL A 282 -5.64 14.33 -7.91
N LEU A 283 -6.43 13.71 -7.03
CA LEU A 283 -7.87 13.58 -7.20
C LEU A 283 -8.56 14.44 -6.15
N GLN A 284 -9.45 15.34 -6.57
CA GLN A 284 -10.21 16.19 -5.66
C GLN A 284 -11.68 16.21 -6.03
N GLU A 285 -12.55 15.81 -5.10
CA GLU A 285 -14.00 15.70 -5.35
C GLU A 285 -14.26 14.85 -6.59
N VAL A 286 -13.75 13.63 -6.59
CA VAL A 286 -13.89 12.67 -7.69
C VAL A 286 -14.65 11.45 -7.22
N LYS A 287 -15.59 10.99 -8.05
CA LYS A 287 -16.32 9.76 -7.82
C LYS A 287 -15.81 8.66 -8.75
N ILE A 288 -15.48 7.50 -8.22
CA ILE A 288 -15.13 6.31 -8.98
C ILE A 288 -16.20 5.26 -8.74
N GLU A 289 -16.83 4.77 -9.80
CA GLU A 289 -17.93 3.81 -9.71
C GLU A 289 -17.65 2.58 -10.57
N GLY A 290 -18.05 1.41 -10.08
CA GLY A 290 -18.22 0.22 -10.92
C GLY A 290 -19.38 0.36 -11.92
N TYR A 291 -19.73 -0.75 -12.58
CA TYR A 291 -20.91 -0.79 -13.45
C TYR A 291 -22.12 -1.39 -12.72
N SER A 292 -23.33 -0.95 -13.07
CA SER A 292 -24.57 -1.18 -12.29
C SER A 292 -24.94 -2.65 -12.07
N ASP A 293 -24.51 -3.54 -12.96
CA ASP A 293 -24.85 -4.96 -12.92
C ASP A 293 -23.73 -5.82 -12.31
N SER A 294 -22.66 -5.17 -11.83
CA SER A 294 -21.49 -5.83 -11.26
C SER A 294 -21.72 -6.22 -9.80
N THR A 295 -21.23 -7.39 -9.44
CA THR A 295 -21.15 -7.91 -8.08
C THR A 295 -19.77 -8.54 -7.90
N PRO A 296 -19.31 -8.75 -6.66
CA PRO A 296 -18.08 -9.49 -6.38
C PRO A 296 -18.00 -10.86 -7.08
N SER A 297 -19.15 -11.51 -7.34
CA SER A 297 -19.22 -12.85 -7.92
C SER A 297 -19.35 -12.90 -9.44
N ASN A 298 -19.76 -11.81 -10.08
CA ASN A 298 -20.07 -11.80 -11.52
C ASN A 298 -19.22 -10.80 -12.33
N THR A 299 -18.36 -10.02 -11.66
CA THR A 299 -17.57 -8.99 -12.33
C THR A 299 -16.67 -9.58 -13.41
N VAL A 300 -16.57 -8.84 -14.52
CA VAL A 300 -15.68 -9.14 -15.65
C VAL A 300 -14.48 -8.20 -15.71
N LEU A 301 -14.37 -7.26 -14.77
CA LEU A 301 -13.31 -6.24 -14.77
C LEU A 301 -11.98 -6.87 -14.39
N GLU A 302 -10.99 -6.79 -15.26
CA GLU A 302 -9.64 -7.33 -15.04
C GLU A 302 -8.55 -6.28 -15.42
N PRO A 303 -8.68 -4.99 -15.01
CA PRO A 303 -7.59 -4.05 -15.22
C PRO A 303 -6.39 -4.44 -14.33
N GLU A 304 -5.17 -4.12 -14.77
CA GLU A 304 -4.00 -4.31 -13.91
C GLU A 304 -4.06 -3.38 -12.68
N TYR A 305 -4.50 -2.14 -12.91
CA TYR A 305 -4.73 -1.11 -11.91
C TYR A 305 -5.79 -0.12 -12.40
N LEU A 306 -6.48 0.58 -11.49
CA LEU A 306 -7.28 1.75 -11.86
C LEU A 306 -6.42 3.00 -11.97
N PHE A 307 -5.51 3.18 -11.02
CA PHE A 307 -4.58 4.30 -10.96
C PHE A 307 -3.17 3.78 -10.71
N LYS A 308 -2.22 4.19 -11.55
CA LYS A 308 -0.81 3.95 -11.35
C LYS A 308 -0.03 5.25 -11.44
N VAL A 309 0.82 5.47 -10.46
CA VAL A 309 1.60 6.69 -10.34
C VAL A 309 3.00 6.35 -9.87
N GLU A 310 4.00 6.83 -10.59
CA GLU A 310 5.37 6.87 -10.13
C GLU A 310 5.65 8.26 -9.55
N GLY A 311 5.89 8.40 -8.24
CA GLY A 311 5.98 9.70 -7.59
C GLY A 311 5.01 9.83 -6.42
N PHE A 312 4.08 10.80 -6.44
CA PHE A 312 3.13 10.99 -5.33
C PHE A 312 1.66 10.90 -5.76
N ALA A 313 0.81 10.45 -4.84
CA ALA A 313 -0.64 10.49 -5.01
C ALA A 313 -1.26 11.29 -3.85
N LEU A 314 -2.24 12.13 -4.15
CA LEU A 314 -3.05 12.85 -3.17
C LEU A 314 -4.52 12.72 -3.55
N PHE A 315 -5.31 12.11 -2.67
CA PHE A 315 -6.74 11.92 -2.85
C PHE A 315 -7.46 12.73 -1.78
N LYS A 316 -8.38 13.60 -2.20
CA LYS A 316 -9.16 14.45 -1.30
C LYS A 316 -10.63 14.42 -1.70
N ASP A 317 -11.52 14.20 -0.74
CA ASP A 317 -12.96 14.11 -1.00
C ASP A 317 -13.28 13.10 -2.12
N ALA A 318 -12.52 12.02 -2.20
CA ALA A 318 -12.67 10.98 -3.22
C ALA A 318 -13.66 9.91 -2.75
N ILE A 319 -14.61 9.54 -3.60
CA ILE A 319 -15.60 8.51 -3.32
C ILE A 319 -15.36 7.36 -4.29
N ILE A 320 -15.04 6.17 -3.79
CA ILE A 320 -14.89 4.94 -4.58
C ILE A 320 -15.95 3.96 -4.11
N GLU A 321 -16.93 3.66 -4.98
CA GLU A 321 -18.04 2.79 -4.63
C GLU A 321 -18.37 1.72 -5.67
N HIS A 322 -18.78 0.54 -5.18
CA HIS A 322 -19.21 -0.60 -6.00
C HIS A 322 -18.17 -1.04 -7.04
N VAL A 323 -16.88 -0.95 -6.71
CA VAL A 323 -15.78 -1.33 -7.61
C VAL A 323 -15.42 -2.78 -7.34
N TYR A 324 -15.83 -3.67 -8.24
CA TYR A 324 -15.49 -5.09 -8.14
C TYR A 324 -14.54 -5.50 -9.25
N LEU A 325 -13.29 -5.77 -8.91
CA LEU A 325 -12.27 -6.26 -9.81
C LEU A 325 -12.14 -7.78 -9.70
N LYS A 326 -11.78 -8.42 -10.80
CA LYS A 326 -11.36 -9.82 -10.83
C LYS A 326 -9.87 -10.00 -10.64
N THR A 327 -9.08 -9.03 -11.06
CA THR A 327 -7.65 -8.96 -10.74
C THR A 327 -7.25 -7.49 -10.70
N GLY A 328 -6.10 -7.20 -10.10
CA GLY A 328 -5.51 -5.87 -10.10
C GLY A 328 -5.81 -5.07 -8.85
N ALA A 329 -5.28 -3.85 -8.83
CA ALA A 329 -5.37 -2.92 -7.71
C ALA A 329 -6.21 -1.68 -8.06
N ILE A 330 -6.66 -0.95 -7.05
CA ILE A 330 -7.26 0.37 -7.26
C ILE A 330 -6.15 1.39 -7.47
N LEU A 331 -5.17 1.44 -6.56
CA LEU A 331 -4.06 2.37 -6.66
C LEU A 331 -2.72 1.65 -6.48
N GLN A 332 -1.78 1.95 -7.37
CA GLN A 332 -0.38 1.60 -7.25
C GLN A 332 0.48 2.86 -7.25
N VAL A 333 1.18 3.11 -6.15
CA VAL A 333 2.16 4.19 -6.02
C VAL A 333 3.55 3.61 -5.90
N ASP A 334 4.35 3.82 -6.95
CA ASP A 334 5.74 3.40 -7.00
C ASP A 334 6.64 4.61 -6.72
N GLY A 335 7.70 4.41 -5.93
CA GLY A 335 8.78 5.39 -5.88
C GLY A 335 8.48 6.68 -5.11
N LEU A 336 7.63 6.62 -4.08
CA LEU A 336 7.24 7.77 -3.29
C LEU A 336 8.46 8.56 -2.77
N LYS A 337 8.49 9.87 -3.04
CA LYS A 337 9.49 10.82 -2.57
C LYS A 337 8.86 11.93 -1.74
N ARG A 338 9.66 12.52 -0.85
CA ARG A 338 9.27 13.71 -0.08
C ARG A 338 9.01 14.88 -1.02
N GLN A 339 7.89 15.59 -0.81
CA GLN A 339 7.48 16.76 -1.59
C GLN A 339 8.40 17.99 -1.49
N MET A 340 9.49 17.97 -0.69
CA MET A 340 10.21 19.17 -0.25
C MET A 340 10.83 20.07 -1.32
N ASN A 341 10.67 19.83 -2.63
CA ASN A 341 11.13 20.72 -3.70
C ASN A 341 10.25 20.74 -4.97
N ILE A 342 8.96 20.36 -4.92
CA ILE A 342 8.11 20.45 -6.13
C ILE A 342 7.60 21.89 -6.28
N GLU A 343 8.44 22.78 -6.83
CA GLU A 343 8.09 24.18 -7.13
C GLU A 343 6.97 24.33 -8.18
N GLN A 344 6.56 23.22 -8.82
CA GLN A 344 5.65 23.20 -9.96
C GLN A 344 4.16 23.19 -9.58
N MET A 345 3.83 22.97 -8.29
CA MET A 345 2.46 23.03 -7.77
C MET A 345 2.40 23.98 -6.57
N GLU A 346 1.63 25.06 -6.70
CA GLU A 346 1.61 26.16 -5.74
C GLU A 346 0.89 25.79 -4.41
N TRP A 347 -0.07 24.85 -4.45
CA TRP A 347 -0.88 24.49 -3.28
C TRP A 347 -0.44 23.22 -2.54
N LEU A 348 0.43 22.39 -3.12
CA LEU A 348 0.99 21.20 -2.44
C LEU A 348 1.93 21.55 -1.28
N GLY A 349 2.31 22.83 -1.12
CA GLY A 349 3.25 23.26 -0.09
C GLY A 349 2.79 23.05 1.36
N ARG A 350 1.57 22.54 1.60
CA ARG A 350 1.02 22.30 2.95
C ARG A 350 0.47 20.90 3.21
N LEU A 351 0.18 20.10 2.19
CA LEU A 351 -0.46 18.78 2.35
C LEU A 351 0.49 17.69 1.90
N GLN A 352 0.68 16.66 2.73
CA GLN A 352 1.50 15.50 2.37
C GLN A 352 0.79 14.65 1.30
N PRO A 353 1.52 13.78 0.59
CA PRO A 353 0.90 12.71 -0.19
C PRO A 353 0.02 11.86 0.73
N GLY A 354 -1.14 11.41 0.26
CA GLY A 354 -2.09 10.79 1.17
C GLY A 354 -3.54 10.80 0.74
N PHE A 355 -4.41 10.49 1.69
CA PHE A 355 -5.84 10.37 1.55
C PHE A 355 -6.51 11.22 2.63
N TYR A 356 -7.43 12.09 2.21
CA TYR A 356 -8.12 13.03 3.09
C TYR A 356 -9.62 12.99 2.82
N SER A 357 -10.43 12.72 3.85
CA SER A 357 -11.90 12.67 3.75
C SER A 357 -12.38 11.76 2.61
N CYS A 358 -11.76 10.59 2.46
CA CYS A 358 -12.04 9.65 1.39
C CYS A 358 -13.02 8.55 1.83
N LEU A 359 -13.93 8.17 0.93
CA LEU A 359 -14.91 7.10 1.13
C LEU A 359 -14.61 5.94 0.18
N PHE A 360 -14.33 4.76 0.73
CA PHE A 360 -14.17 3.51 0.00
C PHE A 360 -15.26 2.54 0.45
N ASN A 361 -16.26 2.29 -0.40
CA ASN A 361 -17.40 1.45 -0.05
C ASN A 361 -17.63 0.33 -1.08
N ASP A 362 -17.74 -0.90 -0.62
CA ASP A 362 -17.96 -2.08 -1.47
C ASP A 362 -16.92 -2.21 -2.60
N ILE A 363 -15.65 -2.26 -2.21
CA ILE A 363 -14.52 -2.42 -3.13
C ILE A 363 -13.89 -3.82 -3.00
N THR A 364 -13.65 -4.53 -4.10
CA THR A 364 -13.02 -5.87 -4.03
C THR A 364 -12.13 -6.17 -5.23
N SER A 365 -11.20 -7.11 -5.07
CA SER A 365 -10.40 -7.69 -6.16
C SER A 365 -10.32 -9.20 -5.98
N ASN A 366 -10.83 -9.99 -6.92
CA ASN A 366 -11.00 -11.45 -6.74
C ASN A 366 -9.97 -12.29 -7.53
N GLU A 367 -8.66 -12.31 -7.23
CA GLU A 367 -7.71 -13.09 -8.08
C GLU A 367 -8.16 -14.57 -8.27
N ASN A 368 -8.82 -14.84 -9.40
CA ASN A 368 -9.18 -16.13 -9.98
C ASN A 368 -10.12 -17.12 -9.27
N GLY A 369 -10.94 -16.75 -8.28
CA GLY A 369 -12.10 -17.57 -7.81
C GLY A 369 -11.81 -19.02 -7.37
N ALA A 370 -10.54 -19.43 -7.36
CA ALA A 370 -10.03 -20.52 -6.53
C ALA A 370 -9.86 -19.95 -5.12
N ALA A 371 -9.82 -20.82 -4.11
CA ALA A 371 -9.35 -20.44 -2.78
C ALA A 371 -7.90 -19.93 -2.90
N VAL A 372 -7.73 -18.64 -3.16
CA VAL A 372 -6.42 -18.01 -3.28
C VAL A 372 -6.15 -17.39 -1.92
N ILE A 373 -5.26 -18.06 -1.20
CA ILE A 373 -4.75 -17.68 0.11
C ILE A 373 -4.00 -16.35 -0.07
N ASP A 374 -4.37 -15.34 0.72
CA ASP A 374 -3.65 -14.07 0.81
C ASP A 374 -2.16 -14.35 1.09
N THR A 375 -1.28 -14.06 0.16
CA THR A 375 0.14 -14.01 0.50
C THR A 375 0.42 -12.60 0.96
N ILE A 376 0.90 -12.44 2.19
CA ILE A 376 1.33 -11.17 2.81
C ILE A 376 2.18 -10.29 1.86
N GLU A 377 2.81 -10.91 0.86
CA GLU A 377 3.68 -10.29 -0.13
C GLU A 377 2.97 -9.88 -1.46
N LYS A 378 1.67 -10.11 -1.62
CA LYS A 378 0.87 -9.70 -2.79
C LYS A 378 0.10 -8.41 -2.50
N TYR A 379 0.38 -7.44 -3.35
CA TYR A 379 -0.09 -6.05 -3.38
C TYR A 379 -1.57 -5.88 -3.00
N GLY A 380 -1.86 -5.08 -1.97
CA GLY A 380 -3.22 -4.70 -1.56
C GLY A 380 -3.98 -3.87 -2.59
N LEU A 381 -5.26 -3.58 -2.30
CA LEU A 381 -6.12 -2.74 -3.15
C LEU A 381 -5.52 -1.35 -3.36
N ILE A 382 -4.91 -0.79 -2.31
CA ILE A 382 -4.09 0.41 -2.35
C ILE A 382 -2.67 0.00 -1.95
N TYR A 383 -1.75 0.09 -2.90
CA TYR A 383 -0.36 -0.27 -2.73
C TYR A 383 0.56 0.93 -2.83
N ILE A 384 1.44 1.11 -1.84
CA ILE A 384 2.43 2.21 -1.80
C ILE A 384 3.80 1.64 -1.43
N GLU A 385 4.79 1.80 -2.31
CA GLU A 385 6.18 1.35 -2.08
C GLU A 385 7.21 2.48 -2.30
N LYS A 386 8.27 2.46 -1.49
CA LYS A 386 9.44 3.33 -1.69
C LYS A 386 10.28 2.96 -2.92
N LEU A 387 11.03 3.94 -3.41
CA LEU A 387 11.87 3.89 -4.62
C LEU A 387 12.98 2.83 -4.63
N ASN A 388 13.56 2.47 -3.49
CA ASN A 388 14.79 1.68 -3.45
C ASN A 388 14.63 0.42 -2.59
N ARG A 389 14.54 -0.74 -3.24
CA ARG A 389 14.81 -2.07 -2.65
C ARG A 389 16.31 -2.26 -2.39
N GLY A 390 16.90 -1.44 -1.52
CA GLY A 390 18.33 -1.48 -1.20
C GLY A 390 18.69 -0.88 0.15
N ASN A 391 19.07 -1.76 1.09
CA ASN A 391 19.47 -1.54 2.49
C ASN A 391 18.35 -1.27 3.51
N LYS A 392 18.12 -2.27 4.36
CA LYS A 392 17.06 -2.42 5.39
C LYS A 392 17.11 -1.44 6.59
N LYS A 393 17.62 -0.21 6.48
CA LYS A 393 17.76 0.68 7.67
C LYS A 393 17.63 2.19 7.47
N GLU A 394 17.31 2.68 6.28
CA GLU A 394 16.93 4.09 6.12
C GLU A 394 15.41 4.11 5.82
N SER A 395 14.63 4.64 6.77
CA SER A 395 13.25 5.10 6.53
C SER A 395 13.30 6.02 5.31
N SER A 396 12.39 5.81 4.35
CA SER A 396 12.35 6.73 3.22
C SER A 396 11.99 8.12 3.74
N SER A 397 12.50 9.17 3.11
CA SER A 397 12.01 10.52 3.41
C SER A 397 10.54 10.76 2.99
N GLY A 398 9.87 9.81 2.33
CA GLY A 398 8.47 9.95 1.93
C GLY A 398 7.54 9.71 3.12
N GLN A 399 6.61 10.63 3.34
CA GLN A 399 5.54 10.54 4.33
C GLN A 399 4.21 10.37 3.60
N VAL A 400 3.33 9.54 4.14
CA VAL A 400 1.94 9.35 3.69
C VAL A 400 1.00 9.69 4.84
N GLU A 401 0.01 10.52 4.59
CA GLU A 401 -1.04 10.87 5.56
C GLU A 401 -2.38 10.24 5.16
N ILE A 402 -3.10 9.66 6.12
CA ILE A 402 -4.41 9.04 5.94
C ILE A 402 -5.32 9.63 7.01
N GLU A 403 -6.13 10.62 6.64
CA GLU A 403 -6.98 11.40 7.56
C GLU A 403 -8.46 11.29 7.15
N ASP A 404 -9.34 11.05 8.12
CA ASP A 404 -10.80 11.00 7.92
C ASP A 404 -11.21 10.02 6.79
N VAL A 405 -10.54 8.87 6.71
CA VAL A 405 -10.83 7.85 5.70
C VAL A 405 -11.85 6.85 6.24
N PHE A 406 -12.90 6.60 5.46
CA PHE A 406 -13.88 5.57 5.75
C PHE A 406 -13.80 4.44 4.73
N ILE A 407 -13.52 3.23 5.19
CA ILE A 407 -13.47 2.01 4.39
C ILE A 407 -14.51 1.03 4.90
N ALA A 408 -15.44 0.60 4.04
CA ALA A 408 -16.46 -0.39 4.36
C ALA A 408 -16.78 -1.33 3.18
N GLY A 409 -17.32 -2.52 3.49
CA GLY A 409 -17.72 -3.53 2.51
C GLY A 409 -16.73 -4.69 2.40
N SER A 410 -16.95 -5.59 1.44
CA SER A 410 -16.10 -6.79 1.27
C SER A 410 -14.80 -6.46 0.55
N HIS A 411 -13.72 -6.26 1.30
CA HIS A 411 -12.39 -6.09 0.75
C HIS A 411 -11.83 -7.46 0.34
N SER A 412 -10.94 -7.42 -0.65
CA SER A 412 -10.42 -8.60 -1.36
C SER A 412 -10.06 -9.76 -0.42
N PRO A 413 -10.37 -11.03 -0.78
CA PRO A 413 -9.80 -12.19 -0.08
C PRO A 413 -8.26 -12.33 -0.26
N ILE A 414 -7.61 -11.38 -0.93
CA ILE A 414 -6.21 -11.42 -1.35
C ILE A 414 -5.57 -10.04 -1.07
N GLY A 415 -4.61 -9.99 -0.16
CA GLY A 415 -3.90 -8.78 0.23
C GLY A 415 -4.58 -7.99 1.34
N SER A 416 -4.39 -6.66 1.31
CA SER A 416 -4.96 -5.73 2.29
C SER A 416 -5.67 -4.57 1.62
N ALA A 417 -6.54 -3.86 2.34
CA ALA A 417 -7.10 -2.61 1.83
C ALA A 417 -5.97 -1.60 1.58
N PHE A 418 -5.07 -1.44 2.55
CA PHE A 418 -3.83 -0.70 2.42
C PHE A 418 -2.62 -1.62 2.60
N SER A 419 -1.67 -1.55 1.67
CA SER A 419 -0.35 -2.17 1.79
C SER A 419 0.73 -1.11 1.56
N ILE A 420 1.40 -0.71 2.64
CA ILE A 420 2.36 0.39 2.62
C ILE A 420 3.72 -0.10 3.09
N ILE A 421 4.75 0.12 2.25
CA ILE A 421 6.09 -0.44 2.47
C ILE A 421 7.16 0.63 2.32
N GLY A 422 7.98 0.78 3.37
CA GLY A 422 9.22 1.54 3.32
C GLY A 422 9.08 3.05 3.51
N VAL A 423 7.90 3.58 3.83
CA VAL A 423 7.60 5.02 3.96
C VAL A 423 7.11 5.35 5.37
N ASP A 424 7.20 6.61 5.78
CA ASP A 424 6.62 7.07 7.05
C ASP A 424 5.11 7.25 6.86
N VAL A 425 4.30 6.87 7.85
CA VAL A 425 2.84 6.85 7.73
C VAL A 425 2.19 7.48 8.95
N GLU A 426 1.20 8.31 8.73
CA GLU A 426 0.34 8.87 9.78
C GLU A 426 -1.11 8.56 9.42
N ILE A 427 -1.82 7.87 10.31
CA ILE A 427 -3.24 7.51 10.13
C ILE A 427 -4.04 8.12 11.27
N THR A 428 -5.00 8.98 10.96
CA THR A 428 -5.78 9.74 11.95
C THR A 428 -7.27 9.72 11.60
N GLU A 429 -8.11 9.73 12.65
CA GLU A 429 -9.58 9.91 12.55
C GLU A 429 -10.28 8.99 11.53
N SER A 430 -9.75 7.78 11.32
CA SER A 430 -10.16 6.89 10.23
C SER A 430 -10.94 5.66 10.72
N THR A 431 -11.78 5.10 9.85
CA THR A 431 -12.67 3.96 10.14
C THR A 431 -12.52 2.87 9.08
N PHE A 432 -12.28 1.64 9.52
CA PHE A 432 -12.14 0.45 8.67
C PHE A 432 -13.11 -0.64 9.11
N ILE A 433 -13.98 -1.09 8.22
CA ILE A 433 -15.03 -2.08 8.49
C ILE A 433 -15.00 -3.17 7.41
N GLU A 434 -14.77 -4.42 7.81
CA GLU A 434 -14.80 -5.61 6.95
C GLU A 434 -15.91 -6.57 7.41
N PRO A 435 -17.09 -6.54 6.77
CA PRO A 435 -18.24 -7.33 7.19
C PRO A 435 -18.37 -8.68 6.49
N GLN A 436 -17.51 -9.04 5.53
CA GLN A 436 -17.76 -10.17 4.62
C GLN A 436 -16.56 -11.11 4.39
N SER A 437 -15.33 -10.68 4.62
CA SER A 437 -14.12 -11.51 4.48
C SER A 437 -13.25 -11.44 5.73
N SER A 438 -12.37 -12.42 5.91
CA SER A 438 -11.37 -12.40 6.97
C SER A 438 -9.99 -12.24 6.33
N GLY A 439 -9.28 -11.17 6.68
CA GLY A 439 -8.04 -10.78 6.02
C GLY A 439 -7.41 -9.54 6.66
N ASN A 440 -6.23 -9.17 6.19
CA ASN A 440 -5.55 -7.96 6.66
C ASN A 440 -6.26 -6.72 6.12
N MET A 441 -6.58 -5.73 6.97
CA MET A 441 -7.06 -4.43 6.47
C MET A 441 -5.88 -3.53 6.13
N ILE A 442 -4.89 -3.49 7.02
CA ILE A 442 -3.74 -2.61 6.92
C ILE A 442 -2.49 -3.47 7.06
N TYR A 443 -1.66 -3.46 6.03
CA TYR A 443 -0.34 -4.08 6.02
C TYR A 443 0.73 -3.00 5.98
N LEU A 444 1.56 -2.96 7.01
CA LEU A 444 2.69 -2.05 7.12
C LEU A 444 3.98 -2.83 7.24
N SER A 445 4.97 -2.48 6.42
CA SER A 445 6.31 -3.05 6.58
C SER A 445 7.44 -2.08 6.28
N GLN A 446 8.49 -2.10 7.10
CA GLN A 446 9.64 -1.19 6.96
C GLN A 446 9.23 0.29 7.06
N THR A 447 8.21 0.58 7.87
CA THR A 447 7.65 1.92 8.07
C THR A 447 7.94 2.42 9.48
N GLU A 448 7.93 3.75 9.64
CA GLU A 448 7.72 4.42 10.92
C GLU A 448 6.27 4.93 10.89
N THR A 449 5.43 4.51 11.83
CA THR A 449 3.98 4.77 11.72
C THR A 449 3.35 5.23 13.02
N THR A 450 2.53 6.28 12.93
CA THR A 450 1.60 6.71 13.98
C THR A 450 0.17 6.41 13.55
N ILE A 451 -0.64 5.87 14.46
CA ILE A 451 -2.08 5.63 14.25
C ILE A 451 -2.83 6.21 15.44
N GLU A 452 -3.67 7.21 15.21
CA GLU A 452 -4.39 7.93 16.27
C GLU A 452 -5.89 7.99 15.98
N ASP A 453 -6.73 7.71 16.99
CA ASP A 453 -8.19 7.82 16.91
C ASP A 453 -8.80 7.01 15.72
N VAL A 454 -8.33 5.77 15.55
CA VAL A 454 -8.78 4.86 14.47
C VAL A 454 -9.69 3.75 15.00
N PHE A 455 -10.75 3.44 14.25
CA PHE A 455 -11.66 2.32 14.52
C PHE A 455 -11.52 1.22 13.46
N LEU A 456 -11.28 -0.03 13.90
CA LEU A 456 -11.19 -1.21 13.05
C LEU A 456 -12.21 -2.26 13.49
N LYS A 457 -13.08 -2.68 12.57
CA LYS A 457 -14.09 -3.72 12.80
C LYS A 457 -13.92 -4.88 11.83
N GLY A 458 -13.63 -6.06 12.37
CA GLY A 458 -13.45 -7.29 11.59
C GLY A 458 -14.74 -8.05 11.31
N TYR A 459 -14.56 -9.30 10.87
CA TYR A 459 -15.65 -10.21 10.51
C TYR A 459 -16.18 -10.99 11.72
N ASN A 460 -17.49 -10.91 11.97
CA ASN A 460 -18.18 -11.51 13.11
C ASN A 460 -18.75 -12.92 12.84
N GLY A 461 -18.07 -13.74 12.04
CA GLY A 461 -18.51 -15.11 11.72
C GLY A 461 -17.50 -16.18 12.13
N THR A 462 -17.92 -17.45 12.10
CA THR A 462 -17.10 -18.59 12.53
C THR A 462 -16.03 -18.95 11.49
N TYR A 463 -14.78 -18.89 11.93
CA TYR A 463 -13.58 -19.19 11.13
C TYR A 463 -13.35 -20.71 10.99
N LYS A 464 -12.69 -21.13 9.90
CA LYS A 464 -12.18 -22.49 9.73
C LYS A 464 -10.79 -22.47 9.09
N ASP A 465 -9.81 -23.08 9.76
CA ASP A 465 -8.46 -23.23 9.21
C ASP A 465 -8.45 -24.24 8.04
N PRO A 466 -8.01 -23.85 6.83
CA PRO A 466 -7.85 -24.77 5.70
C PRO A 466 -6.97 -25.99 6.00
N ALA A 467 -6.04 -25.89 6.96
CA ALA A 467 -5.17 -27.01 7.36
C ALA A 467 -5.89 -28.12 8.13
N VAL A 468 -7.11 -27.87 8.64
CA VAL A 468 -7.88 -28.79 9.49
C VAL A 468 -8.95 -29.56 8.70
N ILE A 469 -9.17 -29.22 7.42
CA ILE A 469 -10.23 -29.83 6.61
C ILE A 469 -9.78 -31.21 6.09
N ASN A 470 -10.40 -32.27 6.60
CA ASN A 470 -10.29 -33.63 6.06
C ASN A 470 -11.02 -33.74 4.71
N GLU A 471 -10.47 -34.47 3.74
CA GLU A 471 -11.01 -34.69 2.37
C GLU A 471 -12.43 -35.30 2.27
N ASN A 472 -13.14 -35.50 3.39
CA ASN A 472 -14.45 -36.17 3.43
C ASN A 472 -15.65 -35.24 3.68
N ASP A 473 -15.47 -33.94 3.92
CA ASP A 473 -16.61 -33.03 4.03
C ASP A 473 -17.10 -32.64 2.63
N GLN A 474 -18.19 -33.30 2.22
CA GLN A 474 -18.87 -33.00 0.98
C GLN A 474 -19.43 -31.58 1.00
N LYS A 475 -19.00 -30.78 0.02
CA LYS A 475 -19.67 -29.58 -0.55
C LYS A 475 -20.95 -29.19 0.17
N GLN A 476 -20.82 -28.29 1.14
CA GLN A 476 -21.93 -27.50 1.63
C GLN A 476 -21.76 -26.06 1.12
N ASP A 477 -22.87 -25.49 0.66
CA ASP A 477 -22.99 -24.39 -0.29
C ASP A 477 -22.96 -23.01 0.40
N ASP A 478 -22.03 -22.79 1.33
CA ASP A 478 -21.79 -21.48 1.96
C ASP A 478 -20.33 -21.08 1.70
N GLN A 479 -20.08 -19.78 1.50
CA GLN A 479 -18.76 -19.20 1.18
C GLN A 479 -17.72 -19.53 2.27
N ASP A 480 -17.05 -20.67 2.14
CA ASP A 480 -15.89 -21.01 2.97
C ASP A 480 -14.73 -20.06 2.58
N LEU A 481 -14.58 -18.95 3.32
CA LEU A 481 -13.46 -18.02 3.21
C LEU A 481 -12.29 -18.55 4.05
N PHE A 482 -11.15 -18.71 3.41
CA PHE A 482 -9.95 -19.31 3.96
C PHE A 482 -9.02 -18.23 4.51
N THR A 483 -8.51 -18.41 5.73
CA THR A 483 -7.39 -17.62 6.21
C THR A 483 -6.27 -18.52 6.74
N SER A 484 -5.12 -17.92 7.03
CA SER A 484 -3.82 -18.45 7.39
C SER A 484 -3.58 -17.95 8.80
N PRO A 485 -2.85 -18.69 9.64
CA PRO A 485 -2.45 -18.24 10.97
C PRO A 485 -1.49 -17.03 10.98
N ASN A 486 -1.39 -16.26 9.89
CA ASN A 486 -0.53 -15.10 9.69
C ASN A 486 -1.31 -13.80 9.42
N TYR A 487 -2.61 -13.74 9.71
CA TYR A 487 -3.44 -12.57 9.40
C TYR A 487 -3.97 -11.89 10.65
N ALA A 488 -3.95 -10.56 10.60
CA ALA A 488 -4.55 -9.69 11.60
C ALA A 488 -5.17 -8.47 10.92
N LEU A 489 -6.14 -7.80 11.55
CA LEU A 489 -6.68 -6.55 10.97
C LEU A 489 -5.57 -5.54 10.67
N LEU A 490 -4.56 -5.47 11.55
CA LEU A 490 -3.33 -4.72 11.35
C LEU A 490 -2.09 -5.61 11.42
N PHE A 491 -1.26 -5.57 10.37
CA PHE A 491 0.06 -6.19 10.36
C PHE A 491 1.17 -5.13 10.44
N ALA A 492 2.10 -5.31 11.39
CA ALA A 492 3.21 -4.41 11.67
C ALA A 492 4.57 -5.14 11.59
N GLY A 493 5.32 -4.96 10.51
CA GLY A 493 6.52 -5.75 10.21
C GLY A 493 7.81 -4.96 9.91
N ASP A 494 8.94 -5.36 10.51
CA ASP A 494 10.26 -4.76 10.25
C ASP A 494 10.29 -3.20 10.41
N GLY A 495 9.55 -2.63 11.37
CA GLY A 495 9.38 -1.18 11.54
C GLY A 495 9.13 -0.69 12.98
N GLU A 496 8.76 0.58 13.14
CA GLU A 496 8.40 1.21 14.41
C GLU A 496 6.96 1.74 14.34
N TYR A 497 6.13 1.45 15.35
CA TYR A 497 4.69 1.71 15.32
C TYR A 497 4.21 2.26 16.67
N ASP A 498 3.53 3.40 16.65
CA ASP A 498 2.86 4.00 17.81
C ASP A 498 1.36 4.10 17.54
N LEU A 499 0.56 3.47 18.38
CA LEU A 499 -0.90 3.42 18.26
C LEU A 499 -1.53 4.06 19.49
N GLU A 500 -2.28 5.14 19.31
CA GLU A 500 -3.00 5.85 20.36
C GLU A 500 -4.51 5.84 20.10
N ASN A 501 -5.31 5.53 21.12
CA ASN A 501 -6.78 5.56 21.06
C ASN A 501 -7.40 4.69 19.94
N VAL A 502 -6.74 3.59 19.57
CA VAL A 502 -7.23 2.67 18.54
C VAL A 502 -8.25 1.69 19.12
N GLU A 503 -9.36 1.46 18.44
CA GLU A 503 -10.42 0.53 18.84
C GLU A 503 -10.55 -0.62 17.82
N PHE A 504 -10.41 -1.85 18.30
CA PHE A 504 -10.64 -3.08 17.55
C PHE A 504 -11.95 -3.74 18.01
N GLU A 505 -12.85 -4.05 17.08
CA GLU A 505 -14.15 -4.67 17.36
C GLU A 505 -14.39 -5.91 16.47
N GLU A 506 -15.01 -6.95 17.05
CA GLU A 506 -15.50 -8.14 16.32
C GLU A 506 -14.43 -8.71 15.36
N THR A 507 -13.20 -8.88 15.83
CA THR A 507 -12.06 -9.09 14.93
C THR A 507 -12.15 -10.39 14.14
N GLY A 508 -12.72 -11.46 14.71
CA GLY A 508 -12.85 -12.79 14.09
C GLY A 508 -11.51 -13.52 13.82
N ILE A 509 -10.41 -12.78 13.77
CA ILE A 509 -8.99 -13.17 13.66
C ILE A 509 -8.15 -12.36 14.68
N ASP A 510 -6.83 -12.44 14.61
CA ASP A 510 -5.93 -11.58 15.40
C ASP A 510 -6.23 -10.10 15.14
N ALA A 511 -6.31 -9.26 16.18
CA ALA A 511 -6.52 -7.82 15.99
C ALA A 511 -5.27 -7.16 15.39
N ILE A 512 -4.10 -7.53 15.93
CA ILE A 512 -2.80 -7.04 15.46
C ILE A 512 -1.74 -8.13 15.51
N GLN A 513 -0.92 -8.17 14.46
CA GLN A 513 0.25 -9.04 14.36
C GLN A 513 1.54 -8.22 14.22
N VAL A 514 2.51 -8.53 15.08
CA VAL A 514 3.80 -7.84 15.16
C VAL A 514 4.95 -8.79 14.81
N SER A 515 5.84 -8.36 13.90
CA SER A 515 6.96 -9.18 13.43
C SER A 515 8.25 -8.39 13.17
N ASN A 516 9.29 -8.64 13.98
CA ASN A 516 10.58 -7.92 13.97
C ASN A 516 10.42 -6.38 14.08
N SER A 517 9.50 -5.92 14.92
CA SER A 517 9.11 -4.51 15.01
C SER A 517 9.08 -4.03 16.46
N ASP A 518 9.22 -2.72 16.65
CA ASP A 518 8.96 -2.06 17.93
C ASP A 518 7.57 -1.42 17.87
N VAL A 519 6.67 -1.80 18.78
CA VAL A 519 5.27 -1.39 18.81
C VAL A 519 4.89 -0.88 20.19
N VAL A 520 4.26 0.30 20.23
CA VAL A 520 3.63 0.88 21.42
C VAL A 520 2.13 0.96 21.19
N LEU A 521 1.36 0.37 22.10
CA LEU A 521 -0.10 0.43 22.13
C LEU A 521 -0.51 1.25 23.35
N ASN A 522 -1.12 2.41 23.13
CA ASN A 522 -1.53 3.34 24.17
C ASN A 522 -3.05 3.56 24.14
N ASN A 523 -3.72 3.29 25.27
CA ASN A 523 -5.17 3.42 25.41
C ASN A 523 -5.95 2.68 24.29
N THR A 524 -5.42 1.54 23.85
CA THR A 524 -6.03 0.69 22.81
C THR A 524 -7.17 -0.14 23.40
N GLN A 525 -8.29 -0.23 22.67
CA GLN A 525 -9.46 -0.99 23.06
C GLN A 525 -9.65 -2.24 22.19
N PHE A 526 -9.92 -3.38 22.84
CA PHE A 526 -10.21 -4.66 22.20
C PHE A 526 -11.59 -5.15 22.64
N ASN A 527 -12.57 -5.11 21.73
CA ASN A 527 -13.94 -5.54 21.96
C ASN A 527 -14.23 -6.81 21.16
N ASN A 528 -14.06 -7.96 21.82
CA ASN A 528 -14.41 -9.25 21.24
C ASN A 528 -15.17 -10.08 22.29
N PRO A 529 -16.48 -9.85 22.47
CA PRO A 529 -17.27 -10.58 23.46
C PRO A 529 -17.39 -12.05 23.03
N SER A 530 -16.93 -12.96 23.88
CA SER A 530 -17.03 -14.41 23.63
C SER A 530 -18.47 -14.82 23.33
N SER A 531 -18.65 -15.54 22.22
CA SER A 531 -19.92 -16.20 21.91
C SER A 531 -19.98 -17.52 22.68
N GLU A 532 -21.15 -17.88 23.23
CA GLU A 532 -21.34 -19.07 24.10
C GLU A 532 -21.07 -20.42 23.38
N ASP A 533 -20.78 -20.42 22.07
CA ASP A 533 -20.64 -21.61 21.21
C ASP A 533 -19.25 -21.78 20.56
N ASP A 534 -18.30 -20.86 20.73
CA ASP A 534 -16.97 -20.93 20.07
C ASP A 534 -15.89 -21.53 20.99
N GLU A 535 -15.55 -22.81 20.78
CA GLU A 535 -14.43 -23.49 21.46
C GLU A 535 -13.04 -23.05 20.94
N GLU A 536 -12.95 -22.23 19.89
CA GLU A 536 -11.71 -21.66 19.36
C GLU A 536 -11.55 -20.22 19.84
N SER A 537 -10.63 -20.00 20.77
CA SER A 537 -10.30 -18.69 21.29
C SER A 537 -9.59 -17.85 20.21
N SER A 538 -10.25 -16.82 19.68
CA SER A 538 -9.60 -15.82 18.84
C SER A 538 -8.55 -15.07 19.67
N LEU A 539 -7.27 -15.31 19.38
CA LEU A 539 -6.16 -14.57 19.96
C LEU A 539 -6.34 -13.08 19.60
N MET A 540 -6.07 -12.17 20.54
CA MET A 540 -6.23 -10.72 20.28
C MET A 540 -4.95 -10.13 19.67
N LEU A 541 -3.79 -10.62 20.12
CA LEU A 541 -2.48 -10.10 19.73
C LEU A 541 -1.51 -11.23 19.44
N LYS A 542 -0.70 -11.06 18.39
CA LYS A 542 0.40 -11.96 18.06
C LYS A 542 1.72 -11.23 17.95
N CYS A 543 2.73 -11.66 18.69
CA CYS A 543 4.06 -11.05 18.67
C CYS A 543 5.18 -12.07 18.38
N ASN A 544 5.86 -11.90 17.25
CA ASN A 544 6.89 -12.82 16.76
C ASN A 544 8.19 -12.11 16.40
N GLY A 545 9.25 -12.88 16.20
CA GLY A 545 10.54 -12.35 15.78
C GLY A 545 11.26 -11.56 16.88
N ASN A 546 12.25 -10.77 16.50
CA ASN A 546 12.94 -9.87 17.43
C ASN A 546 12.14 -8.57 17.60
N SER A 547 10.96 -8.68 18.20
CA SER A 547 10.04 -7.55 18.39
C SER A 547 10.04 -7.06 19.83
N LYS A 548 9.67 -5.79 20.02
CA LYS A 548 9.32 -5.22 21.32
C LYS A 548 7.88 -4.72 21.26
N LEU A 549 7.02 -5.22 22.14
CA LEU A 549 5.62 -4.83 22.23
C LEU A 549 5.37 -4.25 23.62
N GLN A 550 5.00 -2.97 23.66
CA GLN A 550 4.61 -2.27 24.87
C GLN A 550 3.11 -1.96 24.85
N ILE A 551 2.39 -2.31 25.92
CA ILE A 551 0.95 -2.12 26.04
C ILE A 551 0.65 -1.29 27.28
N ILE A 552 0.08 -0.11 27.08
CA ILE A 552 -0.19 0.92 28.08
C ILE A 552 -1.70 1.18 28.14
N ASP A 553 -2.26 1.04 29.35
CA ASP A 553 -3.67 1.30 29.65
C ASP A 553 -4.68 0.65 28.68
N PRO A 554 -4.59 -0.67 28.38
CA PRO A 554 -5.51 -1.32 27.46
C PRO A 554 -6.93 -1.41 28.06
N LYS A 555 -7.94 -1.39 27.19
CA LYS A 555 -9.34 -1.67 27.54
C LYS A 555 -9.82 -2.93 26.86
N ILE A 556 -10.36 -3.86 27.63
CA ILE A 556 -10.86 -5.14 27.11
C ILE A 556 -12.38 -5.18 27.31
N ASN A 557 -13.13 -5.30 26.23
CA ASN A 557 -14.60 -5.30 26.22
C ASN A 557 -15.20 -4.13 27.03
N GLY A 558 -14.63 -2.94 26.84
CA GLY A 558 -15.02 -1.71 27.54
C GLY A 558 -14.62 -1.62 29.02
N LYS A 559 -13.82 -2.56 29.54
CA LYS A 559 -13.32 -2.57 30.92
C LYS A 559 -11.85 -2.22 31.00
N THR A 560 -11.50 -1.42 31.99
CA THR A 560 -10.12 -1.05 32.34
C THR A 560 -9.45 -2.11 33.20
N GLU A 561 -8.12 -2.02 33.34
CA GLU A 561 -7.33 -2.86 34.25
C GLU A 561 -7.87 -2.83 35.70
N GLU A 562 -8.19 -1.65 36.24
CA GLU A 562 -8.72 -1.51 37.60
C GLU A 562 -10.06 -2.23 37.78
N GLU A 563 -10.93 -2.14 36.78
CA GLU A 563 -12.23 -2.80 36.78
C GLU A 563 -12.08 -4.31 36.68
N CYS A 564 -11.20 -4.81 35.81
CA CYS A 564 -10.93 -6.24 35.67
C CYS A 564 -10.29 -6.85 36.93
N ASN A 565 -9.41 -6.11 37.62
CA ASN A 565 -8.82 -6.53 38.89
C ASN A 565 -9.82 -6.59 40.05
N SER A 566 -10.91 -5.81 39.97
CA SER A 566 -11.95 -5.78 41.00
C SER A 566 -12.88 -7.00 40.96
N VAL A 567 -12.89 -7.75 39.85
CA VAL A 567 -13.76 -8.92 39.64
C VAL A 567 -13.04 -10.20 40.07
N GLN A 568 -13.48 -10.81 41.18
CA GLN A 568 -12.98 -12.12 41.59
C GLN A 568 -13.52 -13.22 40.68
N ASN A 569 -12.62 -13.84 39.92
CA ASN A 569 -12.78 -15.06 39.10
C ASN A 569 -13.76 -14.97 37.91
N GLY A 570 -13.19 -15.01 36.71
CA GLY A 570 -13.82 -15.64 35.54
C GLY A 570 -14.86 -14.82 34.80
N ASP A 571 -14.80 -13.49 34.84
CA ASP A 571 -15.57 -12.66 33.92
C ASP A 571 -14.92 -12.74 32.54
N GLU A 572 -15.61 -13.40 31.59
CA GLU A 572 -15.15 -13.54 30.21
C GLU A 572 -14.84 -12.19 29.56
N GLY A 573 -15.49 -11.11 30.03
CA GLY A 573 -15.24 -9.75 29.55
C GLY A 573 -13.85 -9.20 29.87
N CYS A 574 -13.01 -9.87 30.66
CA CYS A 574 -11.66 -9.45 31.03
C CYS A 574 -10.56 -10.40 30.55
N LYS A 575 -10.86 -11.33 29.65
CA LYS A 575 -9.88 -12.27 29.10
C LYS A 575 -9.03 -11.56 28.04
N PHE A 576 -7.73 -11.40 28.29
CA PHE A 576 -6.80 -10.78 27.34
C PHE A 576 -5.81 -11.82 26.83
N GLU A 577 -5.99 -12.29 25.59
CA GLU A 577 -5.16 -13.35 25.02
C GLU A 577 -4.08 -12.80 24.08
N ILE A 578 -2.82 -13.04 24.43
CA ILE A 578 -1.65 -12.61 23.66
C ILE A 578 -0.79 -13.86 23.36
N ASP A 579 -0.57 -14.16 22.09
CA ASP A 579 0.40 -15.16 21.63
C ASP A 579 1.75 -14.48 21.37
N TYR A 580 2.80 -14.86 22.10
CA TYR A 580 4.12 -14.27 21.93
C TYR A 580 5.23 -15.32 21.89
N GLY A 581 6.09 -15.22 20.87
CA GLY A 581 7.23 -16.10 20.69
C GLY A 581 8.40 -15.78 21.61
N ALA A 582 9.32 -16.74 21.80
CA ALA A 582 10.46 -16.63 22.73
C ALA A 582 11.46 -15.48 22.45
N ARG A 583 11.34 -14.79 21.31
CA ARG A 583 12.19 -13.66 20.93
C ARG A 583 11.47 -12.31 20.99
N CYS A 584 10.15 -12.29 21.22
CA CYS A 584 9.40 -11.07 21.45
C CYS A 584 9.58 -10.62 22.91
N GLN A 585 9.87 -9.34 23.10
CA GLN A 585 9.86 -8.68 24.40
C GLN A 585 8.50 -8.03 24.62
N LEU A 586 7.74 -8.52 25.60
CA LEU A 586 6.45 -7.96 25.99
C LEU A 586 6.61 -7.10 27.25
N ASP A 587 6.09 -5.89 27.22
CA ASP A 587 5.98 -4.97 28.36
C ASP A 587 4.51 -4.60 28.57
N ILE A 588 3.90 -5.15 29.62
CA ILE A 588 2.51 -4.92 30.02
C ILE A 588 2.43 -4.92 31.55
N SER A 589 1.43 -4.26 32.13
CA SER A 589 1.20 -4.29 33.58
C SER A 589 1.12 -5.72 34.13
N ASP A 590 1.79 -5.96 35.27
CA ASP A 590 1.78 -7.23 36.03
C ASP A 590 0.36 -7.74 36.33
N ASN A 591 -0.65 -6.86 36.36
CA ASN A 591 -2.02 -7.27 36.62
C ASN A 591 -2.69 -7.95 35.41
N TRP A 592 -2.19 -7.71 34.20
CA TRP A 592 -2.56 -8.45 32.99
C TRP A 592 -1.66 -9.66 32.75
N GLU A 593 -0.49 -9.74 33.39
CA GLU A 593 0.38 -10.91 33.29
C GLU A 593 -0.30 -12.16 33.90
N TYR A 594 -0.60 -13.15 33.06
CA TYR A 594 -0.98 -14.47 33.56
C TYR A 594 0.15 -15.04 34.42
N PRO A 595 -0.17 -15.77 35.52
CA PRO A 595 0.85 -16.40 36.35
C PRO A 595 1.72 -17.30 35.48
N LYS A 596 3.02 -17.01 35.43
CA LYS A 596 4.05 -17.75 34.68
C LYS A 596 3.70 -19.24 34.63
N LEU A 597 3.41 -19.74 33.43
CA LEU A 597 3.25 -21.17 33.18
C LEU A 597 4.50 -21.88 33.71
N ILE A 598 4.31 -22.67 34.77
CA ILE A 598 5.35 -23.53 35.30
C ILE A 598 5.61 -24.56 34.21
N PRO A 599 6.86 -24.73 33.72
CA PRO A 599 7.14 -25.65 32.64
C PRO A 599 6.67 -27.07 33.02
N PRO A 600 5.87 -27.74 32.18
CA PRO A 600 5.32 -29.05 32.51
C PRO A 600 6.47 -30.05 32.74
N SER A 601 6.37 -30.83 33.81
CA SER A 601 7.35 -31.87 34.12
C SER A 601 6.71 -33.23 33.95
N VAL A 602 7.22 -34.03 33.01
CA VAL A 602 6.76 -35.41 32.81
C VAL A 602 7.37 -36.28 33.89
N SER A 603 6.54 -36.77 34.80
CA SER A 603 6.95 -37.66 35.88
C SER A 603 6.89 -39.15 35.47
N LYS A 604 6.01 -39.49 34.54
CA LYS A 604 5.78 -40.84 34.06
C LYS A 604 5.16 -40.81 32.66
N ALA A 605 5.61 -41.70 31.79
CA ALA A 605 4.98 -41.96 30.50
C ALA A 605 4.66 -43.45 30.42
N LYS A 606 3.43 -43.80 30.05
CA LYS A 606 2.96 -45.17 29.89
C LYS A 606 2.32 -45.32 28.52
N VAL A 607 2.73 -46.34 27.78
CA VAL A 607 2.10 -46.73 26.53
C VAL A 607 1.41 -48.07 26.76
N ILE A 608 0.11 -48.13 26.53
CA ILE A 608 -0.66 -49.37 26.58
C ILE A 608 -0.88 -49.81 25.14
N VAL A 609 -0.19 -50.88 24.76
CA VAL A 609 -0.32 -51.52 23.45
C VAL A 609 -1.14 -52.78 23.62
N ASN A 610 -2.35 -52.81 23.05
CA ASN A 610 -3.19 -53.99 23.07
C ASN A 610 -2.77 -54.93 21.93
N ILE A 611 -2.20 -56.07 22.27
CA ILE A 611 -1.60 -57.02 21.30
C ILE A 611 -2.55 -58.19 20.97
N SER A 612 -3.78 -58.16 21.47
CA SER A 612 -4.74 -59.25 21.27
C SER A 612 -5.59 -59.03 20.00
N LYS A 613 -5.59 -60.02 19.10
CA LYS A 613 -6.31 -59.99 17.81
C LYS A 613 -7.84 -60.19 17.92
N VAL A 614 -8.43 -60.08 19.11
CA VAL A 614 -9.83 -60.49 19.34
C VAL A 614 -10.79 -59.33 19.52
N ASP A 615 -10.34 -58.14 19.95
CA ASP A 615 -11.21 -56.97 20.09
C ASP A 615 -10.56 -55.76 19.39
N ILE A 616 -11.13 -55.36 18.23
CA ILE A 616 -10.59 -54.33 17.32
C ILE A 616 -11.05 -52.90 17.75
N GLU A 617 -11.59 -52.72 18.95
CA GLU A 617 -12.21 -51.44 19.34
C GLU A 617 -11.42 -50.56 20.33
N GLU A 618 -10.23 -50.97 20.79
CA GLU A 618 -9.39 -50.10 21.64
C GLU A 618 -8.11 -49.65 20.93
N SER A 619 -8.00 -48.33 20.71
CA SER A 619 -6.83 -47.66 20.13
C SER A 619 -5.62 -47.66 21.09
N LEU A 620 -4.41 -47.52 20.52
CA LEU A 620 -3.17 -47.28 21.25
C LEU A 620 -3.35 -46.13 22.25
N ARG A 621 -3.21 -46.41 23.55
CA ARG A 621 -3.37 -45.39 24.61
C ARG A 621 -2.02 -44.98 25.16
N PHE A 622 -1.71 -43.70 25.01
CA PHE A 622 -0.59 -43.04 25.68
C PHE A 622 -1.13 -42.33 26.92
N THR A 623 -0.48 -42.53 28.06
CA THR A 623 -0.80 -41.84 29.31
C THR A 623 0.48 -41.16 29.80
N LEU A 624 0.43 -39.84 29.94
CA LEU A 624 1.54 -39.04 30.48
C LEU A 624 1.08 -38.51 31.84
N ASP A 625 1.76 -38.89 32.92
CA ASP A 625 1.56 -38.29 34.24
C ASP A 625 2.67 -37.28 34.50
N GLY A 626 2.33 -36.10 34.98
CA GLY A 626 3.28 -35.03 35.26
C GLY A 626 2.70 -33.97 36.18
N GLN A 627 3.51 -33.00 36.54
CA GLN A 627 3.04 -31.76 37.17
C GLN A 627 2.87 -30.69 36.10
N ASP A 628 1.84 -29.86 36.26
CA ASP A 628 1.56 -28.70 35.40
C ASP A 628 1.30 -29.06 33.91
N MET A 629 0.81 -30.29 33.66
CA MET A 629 0.44 -30.78 32.33
C MET A 629 -0.95 -30.26 31.95
N ILE A 630 -1.07 -29.64 30.77
CA ILE A 630 -2.35 -29.15 30.20
C ILE A 630 -2.85 -30.18 29.18
N GLN A 631 -4.16 -30.34 29.08
CA GLN A 631 -4.79 -31.24 28.10
C GLN A 631 -4.64 -30.65 26.68
N GLY A 632 -4.02 -31.38 25.76
CA GLY A 632 -3.80 -30.94 24.37
C GLY A 632 -3.52 -32.10 23.43
N TYR A 633 -3.51 -31.83 22.12
CA TYR A 633 -3.24 -32.82 21.08
C TYR A 633 -1.72 -32.93 20.82
N LEU A 634 -1.17 -34.15 20.90
CA LEU A 634 0.24 -34.44 20.62
C LEU A 634 0.36 -35.31 19.37
N THR A 635 1.18 -34.88 18.40
CA THR A 635 1.55 -35.71 17.24
C THR A 635 2.70 -36.64 17.63
N VAL A 636 2.43 -37.94 17.74
CA VAL A 636 3.45 -38.96 18.08
C VAL A 636 3.96 -39.62 16.80
N LYS A 637 5.27 -39.54 16.56
CA LYS A 637 5.93 -40.25 15.45
C LYS A 637 6.62 -41.50 16.00
N ILE A 638 6.21 -42.69 15.54
CA ILE A 638 6.89 -43.94 15.86
C ILE A 638 8.13 -44.02 14.97
N VAL A 639 9.32 -43.94 15.58
CA VAL A 639 10.60 -43.82 14.87
C VAL A 639 11.16 -45.18 14.45
N GLU A 640 10.88 -46.24 15.21
CA GLU A 640 11.39 -47.58 14.92
C GLU A 640 10.50 -48.66 15.59
N LEU A 641 10.16 -49.70 14.85
CA LEU A 641 9.57 -50.95 15.36
C LEU A 641 10.55 -52.06 14.99
N GLU A 642 11.28 -52.59 15.97
CA GLU A 642 12.19 -53.72 15.73
C GLU A 642 11.39 -55.02 15.57
N ASP A 643 11.66 -55.76 14.48
CA ASP A 643 11.12 -57.10 14.28
C ASP A 643 11.90 -58.14 15.09
N ILE A 644 11.14 -59.07 15.72
CA ILE A 644 11.68 -60.26 16.36
C ILE A 644 12.21 -61.20 15.27
N VAL A 645 13.51 -61.46 15.30
CA VAL A 645 14.18 -62.43 14.45
C VAL A 645 13.59 -63.82 14.68
N GLN A 646 12.93 -64.38 13.66
CA GLN A 646 12.85 -65.82 13.46
C GLN A 646 13.43 -66.14 12.09
N ASP A 647 14.56 -66.85 12.12
CA ASP A 647 15.28 -67.37 10.98
C ASP A 647 14.39 -68.20 10.03
N GLU A 648 14.88 -68.24 8.78
CA GLU A 648 14.83 -69.35 7.83
C GLU A 648 13.76 -69.25 6.69
N TYR A 649 14.15 -68.71 5.53
CA TYR A 649 14.41 -69.47 4.28
C TYR A 649 14.67 -68.55 3.07
N LEU A 650 15.65 -68.96 2.26
CA LEU A 650 15.93 -68.67 0.84
C LEU A 650 16.84 -67.49 0.47
N GLU A 651 18.11 -67.87 0.34
CA GLU A 651 19.16 -67.27 -0.47
C GLU A 651 18.78 -67.06 -1.95
N SER A 652 19.45 -66.05 -2.52
CA SER A 652 19.95 -65.92 -3.91
C SER A 652 19.07 -65.22 -4.96
N GLN A 653 19.39 -63.94 -5.24
CA GLN A 653 19.47 -63.38 -6.60
C GLN A 653 20.60 -62.34 -6.67
N SER A 654 21.44 -62.41 -7.71
CA SER A 654 22.60 -61.53 -7.90
C SER A 654 22.27 -60.33 -8.81
N ILE A 655 23.02 -59.23 -8.64
CA ILE A 655 22.86 -57.92 -9.33
C ILE A 655 22.88 -58.01 -10.88
N GLN A 656 23.33 -59.13 -11.46
CA GLN A 656 23.41 -59.29 -12.91
C GLN A 656 22.06 -59.58 -13.61
N ASP A 657 21.01 -59.94 -12.86
CA ASP A 657 19.73 -60.40 -13.45
C ASP A 657 18.60 -59.35 -13.40
N CYS A 658 18.78 -58.21 -12.71
CA CYS A 658 17.74 -57.16 -12.61
C CYS A 658 18.36 -55.76 -12.39
N PRO A 659 18.42 -54.89 -13.42
CA PRO A 659 18.96 -53.53 -13.30
C PRO A 659 18.07 -52.59 -12.48
N PHE A 660 18.68 -51.74 -11.66
CA PHE A 660 18.06 -50.68 -10.86
C PHE A 660 17.35 -49.66 -11.76
N LEU A 661 16.03 -49.49 -11.65
CA LEU A 661 15.26 -48.65 -12.60
C LEU A 661 14.12 -47.80 -11.98
N SER A 662 13.98 -47.68 -10.65
CA SER A 662 12.94 -46.80 -10.06
C SER A 662 13.29 -46.31 -8.64
N ILE A 663 12.85 -45.09 -8.29
CA ILE A 663 12.99 -44.46 -6.95
C ILE A 663 12.42 -45.32 -5.80
N ASP A 664 11.53 -46.26 -6.14
CA ASP A 664 10.87 -47.16 -5.19
C ASP A 664 11.51 -48.55 -5.13
N ASP A 665 12.75 -48.74 -5.61
CA ASP A 665 13.45 -50.02 -5.49
C ASP A 665 13.73 -50.30 -4.00
N PRO A 666 13.07 -51.29 -3.37
CA PRO A 666 13.14 -51.52 -1.93
C PRO A 666 14.53 -52.01 -1.47
N ARG A 667 15.46 -52.22 -2.41
CA ARG A 667 16.84 -52.61 -2.13
C ARG A 667 17.78 -51.43 -1.93
N ALA A 668 17.36 -50.19 -2.24
CA ALA A 668 18.18 -49.00 -2.07
C ALA A 668 18.54 -48.75 -0.59
N GLY A 669 19.83 -48.65 -0.29
CA GLY A 669 20.34 -48.45 1.08
C GLY A 669 20.53 -49.70 1.95
N LEU A 670 20.31 -50.91 1.43
CA LEU A 670 20.67 -52.16 2.10
C LEU A 670 22.17 -52.47 1.98
N GLU A 671 22.74 -53.27 2.89
CA GLU A 671 24.17 -53.61 2.91
C GLU A 671 24.61 -54.27 1.58
N GLY A 672 25.48 -53.58 0.83
CA GLY A 672 25.91 -53.99 -0.52
C GLY A 672 25.17 -53.31 -1.70
N PHE A 673 24.20 -52.43 -1.44
CA PHE A 673 23.44 -51.68 -2.43
C PHE A 673 23.53 -50.15 -2.22
N PRO A 674 23.67 -49.33 -3.27
CA PRO A 674 23.86 -47.88 -3.13
C PRO A 674 22.56 -47.14 -2.73
N THR A 675 22.68 -46.00 -2.04
CA THR A 675 21.56 -45.08 -1.74
C THR A 675 21.32 -44.08 -2.88
N TYR A 676 20.12 -43.49 -3.00
CA TYR A 676 19.89 -42.38 -3.94
C TYR A 676 20.48 -41.07 -3.43
N CYS A 677 20.98 -40.23 -4.33
CA CYS A 677 21.53 -38.92 -3.98
C CYS A 677 20.43 -37.95 -3.56
N ILE A 678 20.71 -37.13 -2.54
CA ILE A 678 19.85 -36.05 -2.06
C ILE A 678 20.54 -34.73 -2.40
N GLU A 679 19.77 -33.75 -2.90
CA GLU A 679 20.29 -32.43 -3.25
C GLU A 679 20.95 -31.78 -2.02
N ASN A 680 22.19 -31.29 -2.19
CA ASN A 680 23.07 -30.74 -1.15
C ASN A 680 23.58 -31.74 -0.07
N GLN A 681 23.38 -33.06 -0.23
CA GLN A 681 23.91 -34.12 0.66
C GLN A 681 24.41 -35.34 -0.14
N LEU A 682 25.42 -35.15 -0.98
CA LEU A 682 26.01 -36.22 -1.79
C LEU A 682 26.89 -37.15 -0.93
N THR A 683 26.51 -38.43 -0.80
CA THR A 683 27.36 -39.45 -0.17
C THR A 683 28.27 -40.13 -1.20
N GLN A 684 29.36 -40.76 -0.77
CA GLN A 684 30.44 -41.23 -1.66
C GLN A 684 29.99 -42.28 -2.71
N ASP A 685 28.91 -43.03 -2.43
CA ASP A 685 28.41 -44.11 -3.28
C ASP A 685 26.98 -43.86 -3.81
N CYS A 686 26.41 -42.65 -3.67
CA CYS A 686 25.02 -42.43 -4.09
C CYS A 686 24.82 -42.51 -5.62
N LEU A 687 23.61 -42.89 -6.04
CA LEU A 687 23.15 -42.96 -7.44
C LEU A 687 22.08 -41.91 -7.75
N CYS A 688 22.08 -41.36 -8.96
CA CYS A 688 21.02 -40.47 -9.43
C CYS A 688 19.80 -41.27 -9.90
N ALA A 689 18.62 -40.91 -9.41
CA ALA A 689 17.40 -41.62 -9.76
C ALA A 689 16.83 -41.18 -11.12
N VAL A 690 16.47 -42.14 -11.97
CA VAL A 690 15.85 -41.87 -13.27
C VAL A 690 14.38 -41.48 -13.08
N GLY A 691 14.00 -40.28 -13.54
CA GLY A 691 12.60 -39.80 -13.50
C GLY A 691 12.15 -39.10 -12.22
N SER A 692 13.07 -38.76 -11.31
CA SER A 692 12.76 -37.95 -10.12
C SER A 692 12.26 -36.56 -10.51
N GLN A 693 11.13 -36.13 -9.92
CA GLN A 693 10.60 -34.76 -10.07
C GLN A 693 11.22 -33.77 -9.08
N THR A 694 11.83 -34.26 -7.99
CA THR A 694 12.37 -33.42 -6.91
C THR A 694 13.87 -33.18 -7.04
N TYR A 695 14.62 -34.12 -7.62
CA TYR A 695 16.04 -33.96 -7.91
C TYR A 695 16.35 -34.60 -9.26
N GLU A 696 16.19 -33.81 -10.32
CA GLU A 696 16.26 -34.28 -11.70
C GLU A 696 17.60 -34.98 -11.98
N GLN A 697 17.56 -36.11 -12.68
CA GLN A 697 18.75 -36.92 -12.95
C GLN A 697 19.89 -36.10 -13.57
N SER A 698 19.56 -35.22 -14.54
CA SER A 698 20.52 -34.36 -15.23
C SER A 698 21.21 -33.35 -14.30
N LYS A 699 20.51 -32.91 -13.25
CA LYS A 699 21.00 -32.01 -12.21
C LYS A 699 21.84 -32.76 -11.18
N CYS A 700 21.37 -33.92 -10.72
CA CYS A 700 22.10 -34.80 -9.81
C CYS A 700 23.45 -35.27 -10.38
N GLU A 701 23.49 -35.68 -11.65
CA GLU A 701 24.73 -36.14 -12.29
C GLU A 701 25.78 -35.03 -12.39
N LYS A 702 25.32 -33.79 -12.63
CA LYS A 702 26.19 -32.60 -12.63
C LYS A 702 26.73 -32.29 -11.24
N ASP A 703 25.88 -32.34 -10.21
CA ASP A 703 26.32 -32.06 -8.84
C ASP A 703 27.34 -33.11 -8.34
N ILE A 704 27.17 -34.39 -8.70
CA ILE A 704 28.16 -35.45 -8.43
C ILE A 704 29.51 -35.13 -9.11
N LEU A 705 29.50 -34.63 -10.35
CA LEU A 705 30.72 -34.24 -11.07
C LEU A 705 31.40 -33.05 -10.38
N CYS A 706 30.63 -32.06 -9.93
CA CYS A 706 31.15 -30.88 -9.24
C CYS A 706 31.66 -31.18 -7.82
N ASP A 707 31.19 -32.24 -7.17
CA ASP A 707 31.67 -32.65 -5.85
C ASP A 707 32.90 -33.57 -5.95
N ARG A 708 32.84 -34.60 -6.80
CA ARG A 708 33.86 -35.67 -6.81
C ARG A 708 35.00 -35.44 -7.80
N ASN A 709 34.79 -34.64 -8.85
CA ASN A 709 35.77 -34.47 -9.93
C ASN A 709 35.91 -33.02 -10.41
N ILE A 710 35.79 -32.07 -9.47
CA ILE A 710 35.83 -30.63 -9.76
C ILE A 710 37.12 -30.20 -10.51
N ILE A 711 38.26 -30.83 -10.24
CA ILE A 711 39.58 -30.49 -10.83
C ILE A 711 39.59 -30.62 -12.35
N SER A 712 38.76 -31.49 -12.93
CA SER A 712 38.69 -31.68 -14.39
C SER A 712 37.53 -30.93 -15.05
N GLN A 713 36.77 -30.10 -14.33
CA GLN A 713 35.58 -29.41 -14.84
C GLN A 713 35.86 -27.95 -15.20
N THR A 714 35.18 -27.46 -16.23
CA THR A 714 35.23 -26.05 -16.65
C THR A 714 34.35 -25.15 -15.76
N LEU A 715 34.49 -23.83 -15.87
CA LEU A 715 33.61 -22.86 -15.17
C LEU A 715 32.15 -22.91 -15.65
N GLU A 716 31.92 -23.34 -16.90
CA GLU A 716 30.57 -23.51 -17.45
C GLU A 716 29.87 -24.76 -16.88
N GLU A 717 30.65 -25.79 -16.51
CA GLU A 717 30.13 -27.06 -15.97
C GLU A 717 29.97 -27.02 -14.46
N CYS A 718 30.93 -26.42 -13.73
CA CYS A 718 30.90 -26.28 -12.28
C CYS A 718 31.37 -24.87 -11.87
N PRO A 719 30.49 -24.06 -11.25
CA PRO A 719 30.84 -22.74 -10.74
C PRO A 719 32.08 -22.77 -9.84
N PHE A 720 32.84 -21.68 -9.82
CA PHE A 720 34.01 -21.55 -8.95
C PHE A 720 33.57 -21.47 -7.48
N LEU A 721 34.17 -22.28 -6.61
CA LEU A 721 33.81 -22.27 -5.18
C LEU A 721 34.48 -21.10 -4.46
N ASN A 722 33.76 -20.48 -3.52
CA ASN A 722 34.26 -19.33 -2.77
C ASN A 722 35.24 -19.70 -1.63
N THR A 723 35.48 -21.00 -1.40
CA THR A 723 36.43 -21.52 -0.42
C THR A 723 36.99 -22.86 -0.91
N ASP A 724 38.30 -23.07 -0.75
CA ASP A 724 39.03 -24.32 -1.00
C ASP A 724 38.78 -24.98 -2.38
N ASP A 725 38.45 -24.21 -3.44
CA ASP A 725 38.37 -24.74 -4.81
C ASP A 725 39.76 -25.22 -5.25
N PRO A 726 39.97 -26.51 -5.53
CA PRO A 726 41.28 -27.03 -5.89
C PRO A 726 41.76 -26.54 -7.27
N ARG A 727 40.91 -25.88 -8.06
CA ARG A 727 41.28 -25.20 -9.31
C ARG A 727 41.83 -23.79 -9.09
N ALA A 728 41.72 -23.23 -7.89
CA ALA A 728 42.16 -21.87 -7.58
C ALA A 728 43.65 -21.66 -7.95
N GLY A 729 43.92 -20.65 -8.77
CA GLY A 729 45.27 -20.31 -9.25
C GLY A 729 45.84 -21.20 -10.36
N GLN A 730 45.06 -22.09 -10.95
CA GLN A 730 45.42 -22.82 -12.17
C GLN A 730 45.14 -21.97 -13.43
N GLU A 731 45.75 -22.32 -14.58
CA GLU A 731 45.60 -21.56 -15.84
C GLU A 731 44.12 -21.52 -16.27
N GLY A 732 43.53 -20.31 -16.33
CA GLY A 732 42.12 -20.10 -16.65
C GLY A 732 41.17 -19.98 -15.45
N PHE A 733 41.67 -20.13 -14.21
CA PHE A 733 40.87 -20.02 -12.99
C PHE A 733 41.43 -18.92 -12.06
N PRO A 734 40.56 -18.13 -11.40
CA PRO A 734 40.99 -17.09 -10.48
C PRO A 734 41.71 -17.68 -9.26
N SER A 735 42.68 -16.96 -8.73
CA SER A 735 43.31 -17.28 -7.44
C SER A 735 42.57 -16.60 -6.30
N TYR A 736 42.62 -17.14 -5.08
CA TYR A 736 42.11 -16.41 -3.92
C TYR A 736 43.00 -15.21 -3.58
N CYS A 737 42.39 -14.07 -3.24
CA CYS A 737 43.11 -12.91 -2.78
C CYS A 737 43.67 -13.19 -1.37
N THR A 738 44.99 -13.23 -1.23
CA THR A 738 45.68 -13.56 0.04
C THR A 738 45.98 -12.32 0.90
N SER A 739 46.04 -11.13 0.28
CA SER A 739 46.34 -9.85 0.94
C SER A 739 46.04 -8.64 0.04
N GLN A 740 46.00 -7.44 0.62
CA GLN A 740 45.80 -6.19 -0.12
C GLN A 740 46.86 -5.94 -1.21
N SER A 741 48.11 -6.35 -0.99
CA SER A 741 49.21 -6.15 -1.97
C SER A 741 49.14 -7.08 -3.19
N GLU A 742 48.43 -8.20 -3.07
CA GLU A 742 48.28 -9.20 -4.14
C GLU A 742 46.90 -9.12 -4.83
N LEU A 743 46.15 -8.04 -4.57
CA LEU A 743 44.81 -7.84 -5.10
C LEU A 743 44.84 -7.52 -6.60
N THR A 744 44.53 -8.50 -7.44
CA THR A 744 44.38 -8.37 -8.90
C THR A 744 42.89 -8.34 -9.28
N ASP A 745 42.57 -7.84 -10.46
CA ASP A 745 41.22 -7.89 -11.06
C ASP A 745 40.69 -9.33 -11.22
N ASN A 746 41.59 -10.30 -11.34
CA ASN A 746 41.29 -11.73 -11.47
C ASN A 746 41.39 -12.56 -10.16
N CYS A 747 41.41 -11.93 -8.98
CA CYS A 747 41.38 -12.70 -7.71
C CYS A 747 39.99 -12.66 -7.06
N ILE A 748 39.61 -13.73 -6.35
CA ILE A 748 38.33 -13.87 -5.64
C ILE A 748 38.54 -13.84 -4.12
N CYS A 749 37.64 -13.19 -3.38
CA CYS A 749 37.68 -13.14 -1.92
C CYS A 749 37.20 -14.44 -1.29
N ASP A 750 38.08 -15.13 -0.56
CA ASP A 750 37.77 -16.38 0.13
C ASP A 750 36.93 -16.14 1.39
N THR A 751 35.78 -16.82 1.49
CA THR A 751 34.84 -16.67 2.60
C THR A 751 35.35 -17.23 3.93
N SER A 752 36.38 -18.09 3.90
CA SER A 752 36.97 -18.74 5.05
C SER A 752 38.34 -18.18 5.46
N SER A 753 38.86 -17.21 4.71
CA SER A 753 40.21 -16.67 4.92
C SER A 753 40.34 -15.96 6.27
N LYS A 754 41.29 -16.45 7.09
CA LYS A 754 41.64 -15.82 8.37
C LYS A 754 42.66 -14.70 8.22
N SER A 755 43.47 -14.70 7.15
CA SER A 755 44.53 -13.72 6.92
C SER A 755 44.06 -12.50 6.13
N TYR A 756 42.98 -12.63 5.36
CA TYR A 756 42.36 -11.53 4.63
C TYR A 756 40.84 -11.73 4.61
N PRO A 757 40.16 -11.37 5.71
CA PRO A 757 38.74 -11.65 5.92
C PRO A 757 37.85 -11.12 4.79
N LEU A 758 36.77 -11.84 4.49
CA LEU A 758 35.85 -11.56 3.37
C LEU A 758 35.45 -10.07 3.27
N GLN A 759 35.01 -9.47 4.38
CA GLN A 759 34.59 -8.07 4.43
C GLN A 759 35.74 -7.09 4.11
N GLU A 760 36.95 -7.39 4.58
CA GLU A 760 38.13 -6.58 4.29
C GLU A 760 38.55 -6.71 2.83
N CYS A 761 38.53 -7.94 2.29
CA CYS A 761 38.84 -8.22 0.90
C CYS A 761 37.87 -7.53 -0.08
N GLN A 762 36.56 -7.70 0.14
CA GLN A 762 35.52 -7.11 -0.72
C GLN A 762 35.57 -5.58 -0.68
N LYS A 763 35.71 -4.99 0.51
CA LYS A 763 35.85 -3.53 0.67
C LYS A 763 37.06 -3.00 -0.11
N LYS A 764 38.21 -3.66 0.00
CA LYS A 764 39.43 -3.22 -0.71
C LYS A 764 39.35 -3.46 -2.22
N PHE A 765 38.60 -4.47 -2.66
CA PHE A 765 38.37 -4.77 -4.07
C PHE A 765 37.52 -3.71 -4.75
N ILE A 766 36.36 -3.36 -4.17
CA ILE A 766 35.48 -2.30 -4.69
C ILE A 766 36.19 -0.94 -4.67
N CYS A 767 36.98 -0.63 -3.63
CA CYS A 767 37.73 0.62 -3.58
C CYS A 767 38.90 0.70 -4.57
N LYS A 768 39.33 -0.43 -5.16
CA LYS A 768 40.42 -0.46 -6.13
C LYS A 768 39.92 -0.52 -7.57
N TYR A 769 38.87 -1.29 -7.84
CA TYR A 769 38.38 -1.56 -9.20
C TYR A 769 37.03 -0.92 -9.53
N ASP A 770 36.25 -0.48 -8.53
CA ASP A 770 34.92 0.11 -8.72
C ASP A 770 34.78 1.46 -8.01
N LEU A 771 35.87 2.21 -7.90
CA LEU A 771 35.92 3.42 -7.07
C LEU A 771 34.85 4.47 -7.43
N ILE A 772 34.47 4.62 -8.70
CA ILE A 772 33.50 5.61 -9.18
C ILE A 772 32.09 5.42 -8.60
N ASN A 773 31.69 4.20 -8.29
CA ASN A 773 30.35 3.87 -7.79
C ASN A 773 30.27 3.81 -6.25
N GLN A 774 31.35 4.14 -5.55
CA GLN A 774 31.44 4.03 -4.09
C GLN A 774 31.42 5.41 -3.41
N ASN A 775 30.82 5.53 -2.22
CA ASN A 775 30.85 6.78 -1.45
C ASN A 775 32.14 6.94 -0.61
N ASN A 776 32.34 8.10 0.03
CA ASN A 776 33.52 8.40 0.85
C ASN A 776 33.59 7.61 2.17
N LEU A 777 32.46 7.10 2.67
CA LEU A 777 32.41 6.26 3.88
C LEU A 777 32.94 4.84 3.60
N THR A 778 32.58 4.27 2.44
CA THR A 778 33.03 2.95 2.01
C THR A 778 34.48 2.99 1.52
N CYS A 779 34.83 3.98 0.69
CA CYS A 779 36.17 4.14 0.12
C CYS A 779 36.67 5.56 0.38
N PRO A 780 37.61 5.76 1.34
CA PRO A 780 38.15 7.07 1.65
C PRO A 780 38.71 7.75 0.40
N CYS A 781 38.45 9.05 0.25
CA CYS A 781 38.97 9.83 -0.88
C CYS A 781 40.50 9.75 -0.96
N VAL A 782 41.01 9.49 -2.17
CA VAL A 782 42.45 9.42 -2.45
C VAL A 782 42.91 10.58 -3.33
N ASP A 783 44.21 10.85 -3.38
CA ASP A 783 44.76 11.87 -4.29
C ASP A 783 44.47 11.50 -5.75
N ASN A 784 43.88 12.44 -6.51
CA ASN A 784 43.32 12.23 -7.86
C ASN A 784 42.16 11.22 -7.93
N ASP A 785 41.26 11.26 -6.96
CA ASP A 785 40.02 10.48 -6.97
C ASP A 785 39.15 10.81 -8.21
N PRO A 786 38.71 9.81 -9.00
CA PRO A 786 37.86 10.01 -10.17
C PRO A 786 36.41 10.40 -9.81
N ARG A 787 36.00 10.27 -8.54
CA ARG A 787 34.72 10.77 -8.05
C ARG A 787 34.81 12.29 -7.94
N ASN A 788 33.98 12.98 -8.73
CA ASN A 788 33.98 14.43 -8.95
C ASN A 788 33.97 15.25 -7.64
N GLU A 789 34.29 16.54 -7.73
CA GLU A 789 34.53 17.51 -6.63
C GLU A 789 33.41 17.61 -5.58
N ILE A 790 32.23 17.01 -5.81
CA ILE A 790 31.08 16.98 -4.89
C ILE A 790 31.26 15.94 -3.77
N ILE A 791 31.96 14.82 -4.02
CA ILE A 791 32.07 13.69 -3.07
C ILE A 791 33.34 13.80 -2.21
N CYS A 792 34.40 14.38 -2.75
CA CYS A 792 35.72 14.46 -2.14
C CYS A 792 36.23 15.91 -2.07
N GLU A 793 35.78 16.68 -1.07
CA GLU A 793 36.29 18.05 -0.85
C GLU A 793 37.79 18.06 -0.53
N LYS A 794 38.60 18.76 -1.34
CA LYS A 794 39.95 19.18 -0.92
C LYS A 794 39.83 20.34 0.06
N LYS A 795 39.95 20.06 1.37
CA LYS A 795 40.19 21.10 2.38
C LYS A 795 41.68 21.30 2.56
N ASP A 796 42.19 22.40 2.01
CA ASP A 796 43.47 22.95 2.40
C ASP A 796 43.43 23.33 3.90
N SER A 797 44.44 22.85 4.60
CA SER A 797 44.72 23.02 6.02
C SER A 797 44.85 24.48 6.46
N THR A 798 44.26 24.83 7.60
CA THR A 798 44.97 25.16 8.87
C THR A 798 43.95 25.59 9.93
N ASP A 799 43.88 24.87 11.05
CA ASP A 799 44.22 25.47 12.34
C ASP A 799 44.35 24.43 13.45
N LYS A 800 45.40 24.62 14.26
CA LYS A 800 45.73 23.84 15.45
C LYS A 800 45.04 24.49 16.66
N GLN A 801 44.54 23.68 17.59
CA GLN A 801 44.83 23.88 19.01
C GLN A 801 44.64 22.61 19.84
N ASP A 802 45.56 22.45 20.79
CA ASP A 802 45.84 21.30 21.65
C ASP A 802 45.00 21.24 22.94
N GLY A 803 44.78 20.01 23.42
CA GLY A 803 44.73 19.61 24.84
C GLY A 803 43.34 19.51 25.49
N LYS A 804 43.02 18.54 26.35
CA LYS A 804 43.76 17.48 27.06
C LYS A 804 42.76 16.47 27.66
N ASP A 805 43.23 15.23 27.76
CA ASP A 805 42.96 14.15 28.73
C ASP A 805 41.72 14.18 29.64
N GLY A 806 40.98 13.07 29.58
CA GLY A 806 40.05 12.62 30.62
C GLY A 806 39.68 11.16 30.38
N ASP A 807 40.40 10.25 31.04
CA ASP A 807 40.02 8.85 31.22
C ASP A 807 38.65 8.75 31.89
N GLN A 808 37.79 7.84 31.40
CA GLN A 808 36.90 7.07 32.27
C GLN A 808 36.49 5.76 31.58
N ASP A 809 36.87 4.67 32.23
CA ASP A 809 36.29 3.34 32.12
C ASP A 809 34.77 3.42 32.31
N ASP A 810 34.00 2.70 31.50
CA ASP A 810 32.83 1.95 31.98
C ASP A 810 32.50 0.80 31.04
N GLN A 811 32.08 -0.30 31.65
CA GLN A 811 32.10 -1.66 31.11
C GLN A 811 30.94 -1.95 30.16
N LEU A 812 31.22 -2.78 29.14
CA LEU A 812 30.19 -3.53 28.43
C LEU A 812 29.51 -4.53 29.40
N GLU A 813 28.22 -4.35 29.66
CA GLU A 813 27.36 -5.47 30.03
C GLU A 813 27.04 -6.31 28.80
N GLN A 814 27.24 -7.63 28.94
CA GLN A 814 26.94 -8.63 27.92
C GLN A 814 25.43 -8.95 27.90
N PRO A 815 24.79 -9.15 26.75
CA PRO A 815 23.48 -9.78 26.72
C PRO A 815 23.62 -11.27 27.05
N ILE A 816 22.83 -11.71 28.03
CA ILE A 816 22.74 -13.10 28.48
C ILE A 816 22.11 -13.92 27.36
N LYS A 817 22.83 -14.93 26.85
CA LYS A 817 22.26 -16.00 26.03
C LYS A 817 21.40 -16.90 26.92
N TYR A 818 20.09 -16.93 26.66
CA TYR A 818 19.26 -18.07 27.07
C TYR A 818 18.91 -18.91 25.83
N SER A 819 19.34 -20.16 25.87
CA SER A 819 18.84 -21.25 25.04
C SER A 819 17.94 -22.08 25.93
N PHE A 820 16.69 -22.32 25.51
CA PHE A 820 15.85 -23.35 26.09
C PHE A 820 15.29 -24.27 24.98
N PRO A 821 15.02 -25.53 25.32
CA PRO A 821 15.13 -26.66 24.39
C PRO A 821 13.87 -26.90 23.60
N ILE A 822 14.03 -27.39 22.37
CA ILE A 822 13.01 -28.13 21.65
C ILE A 822 12.80 -29.45 22.42
N TRP A 823 11.57 -29.73 22.85
CA TRP A 823 11.24 -30.98 23.52
C TRP A 823 10.91 -32.05 22.47
N ALA A 824 11.83 -32.99 22.28
CA ALA A 824 11.55 -34.26 21.62
C ALA A 824 11.47 -35.35 22.70
N ILE A 825 10.29 -35.92 22.93
CA ILE A 825 10.14 -37.09 23.81
C ILE A 825 10.42 -38.33 22.98
N VAL A 826 11.60 -38.91 23.15
CA VAL A 826 11.97 -40.21 22.56
C VAL A 826 11.55 -41.31 23.54
N ILE A 827 10.52 -42.08 23.20
CA ILE A 827 10.08 -43.24 23.99
C ILE A 827 10.74 -44.50 23.42
N ILE A 828 11.65 -45.09 24.19
CA ILE A 828 12.27 -46.39 23.88
C ILE A 828 11.52 -47.46 24.68
N VAL A 829 10.75 -48.31 24.01
CA VAL A 829 10.04 -49.42 24.65
C VAL A 829 10.97 -50.64 24.69
N LYS A 830 11.46 -50.99 25.89
CA LYS A 830 12.14 -52.27 26.12
C LYS A 830 11.21 -53.22 26.87
N LYS A 831 11.09 -54.45 26.39
CA LYS A 831 10.43 -55.53 27.12
C LYS A 831 11.37 -56.01 28.23
N GLU A 832 11.01 -55.75 29.48
CA GLU A 832 11.56 -56.49 30.63
C GLU A 832 10.80 -57.81 30.75
N GLU A 833 11.53 -58.92 30.63
CA GLU A 833 11.02 -60.22 31.05
C GLU A 833 11.31 -60.35 32.55
N GLU A 834 10.25 -60.30 33.37
CA GLU A 834 10.30 -60.80 34.74
C GLU A 834 10.51 -62.32 34.66
N GLU A 835 11.68 -62.78 35.11
CA GLU A 835 11.86 -64.17 35.53
C GLU A 835 11.01 -64.40 36.79
N GLU A 836 9.85 -65.04 36.65
CA GLU A 836 9.24 -65.81 37.74
C GLU A 836 8.97 -67.26 37.31
N GLU A 837 9.45 -68.13 38.20
CA GLU A 837 9.59 -69.59 38.16
C GLU A 837 8.26 -70.36 37.95
N GLU A 838 8.16 -71.20 36.92
CA GLU A 838 8.25 -72.69 36.96
C GLU A 838 7.90 -73.33 35.61
#